data_AF-A0A444V4L5-F1
#
_entry.id   AF-A0A444V4L5-F1
#
_cell.length_a   1.000
_cell.length_b   1.000
_cell.length_c   1.000
_cell.angle_alpha   90.00
_cell.angle_beta   90.00
_cell.angle_gamma   90.00
#
_symmetry.space_group_name_H-M   'P 1'
#
loop_
_entity.id
_entity.type
_entity.pdbx_description
1 polymer ?
#
loop_
_entity_poly.entity_id
_entity_poly.type
_entity_poly.pdbx_seq_one_letter_code
_entity_poly.pdbx_strand_id
1 'polypeptide(L)'
;MYWSLSVSIFSIGGMVSSFLVGWVGDSLGRIKGMFTVNILAVVGGLLMGLAKMGPAHILVIAGRAVMGFYCGLSSGLVPMYIGEIAPTAYRGALGTLHQLAIVTGILISQVIGLDFLLGNDIMWPVLLGLSGAPSILQSVLLLICPESPRYLYIKLGKEEEAKKTLKRFKGEYDTTKDIAEMQKEKEEAMKESKVSLLQLIRSPSYRQPLFVALMLHLSQQFSGVNAIFYYSTAIFTTAGVGQPVYATIGVGVINTILTMVSVLIVDKAGRRNLFLIGLAGMCLCAIMMTVGLVLLSTYSWMSYISMTAIFLFVSFFEIGPGPIPWFIVAELFSQGPRPAALALAGCCNWTSNFIIGMCFPYIEEICLKESEVVLCGGSESMSQAPYAVRNIRFGTKFGVDLKMEDTLWAGLTDLHVKIPMGITAENLAVQYEISREDCDKYAHKTQQRWKAETHYGRVLNVLPNESLLLNGTEARVLHPSVTMYWSLSVSIFSIGGMVSSFLVGWVGDSLGRIKGMFTVNILAVVGGLLMGLAKMGPAHILVIAGRAVMGFYCGLSSGLVPMYIGEIAPTAYRGALGTLHQLAIVTGILISQVIGLDFLLGNDIMWPVLLGLSGAPSILQSVLLLICPESPRYLYIKLGKEEEAKKTLKRFKGEYDTTKDIAEMQKEKEEAMKESKVSLLQLIRSPSYRQPLFVALMLHLSQQFSGVNAIFYYSTAIFTTAGVGQPVYATIGVGVINTILTMVSVLIVDKAGRRNLFLIGLAGMCLCAIMMTVGLVLLSTYSWMSYISMTAIFLFVSFFEIGPGPIPWFIVAEFFSQGPRPAALALAGCCNWTSNFIIGMCFPYIEALCGSYVFIIFAVMLFGFTLFTYFRVPETKGKTFEEISSEFRRRRHAPPSGPKTATELELLERSTDA
;
A
#
# COMPACT_ATOMS: atom_id res chain seq x y z
N MET A 1 24.09 11.34 2.83
CA MET A 1 23.57 12.68 3.25
C MET A 1 23.43 13.72 2.11
N TYR A 2 24.47 14.47 1.68
CA TYR A 2 24.31 15.67 0.81
C TYR A 2 23.58 15.42 -0.53
N TRP A 3 23.72 14.25 -1.14
CA TRP A 3 23.02 13.89 -2.38
C TRP A 3 21.49 13.83 -2.18
N SER A 4 21.00 13.08 -1.19
CA SER A 4 19.55 13.04 -0.85
C SER A 4 19.02 14.42 -0.46
N LEU A 5 19.82 15.26 0.20
CA LEU A 5 19.45 16.66 0.47
C LEU A 5 19.31 17.48 -0.83
N SER A 6 20.20 17.31 -1.80
CA SER A 6 20.16 17.98 -3.11
C SER A 6 18.98 17.52 -3.99
N VAL A 7 18.58 16.25 -3.90
CA VAL A 7 17.35 15.73 -4.52
C VAL A 7 16.11 16.29 -3.81
N SER A 8 16.11 16.32 -2.48
CA SER A 8 14.93 16.65 -1.67
C SER A 8 14.66 18.16 -1.54
N ILE A 9 15.68 19.02 -1.65
CA ILE A 9 15.51 20.48 -1.61
C ILE A 9 14.68 21.01 -2.80
N PHE A 10 14.70 20.30 -3.93
CA PHE A 10 13.83 20.56 -5.08
C PHE A 10 12.35 20.41 -4.69
N SER A 11 12.01 19.33 -3.98
CA SER A 11 10.65 19.09 -3.47
C SER A 11 10.22 20.11 -2.41
N ILE A 12 11.15 20.59 -1.57
CA ILE A 12 10.89 21.71 -0.64
C ILE A 12 10.56 23.00 -1.42
N GLY A 13 11.31 23.30 -2.48
CA GLY A 13 11.04 24.44 -3.37
C GLY A 13 9.63 24.38 -3.96
N GLY A 14 9.24 23.23 -4.51
CA GLY A 14 7.90 23.03 -5.09
C GLY A 14 6.76 23.06 -4.06
N MET A 15 7.00 22.55 -2.85
CA MET A 15 6.06 22.61 -1.73
C MET A 15 5.77 24.06 -1.32
N VAL A 16 6.81 24.89 -1.16
CA VAL A 16 6.65 26.31 -0.79
C VAL A 16 5.97 27.09 -1.92
N SER A 17 6.40 26.89 -3.17
CA SER A 17 5.90 27.68 -4.30
C SER A 17 4.48 27.30 -4.76
N SER A 18 4.01 26.08 -4.44
CA SER A 18 2.61 25.68 -4.64
C SER A 18 1.61 26.62 -3.98
N PHE A 19 1.94 27.20 -2.82
CA PHE A 19 1.09 28.18 -2.14
C PHE A 19 1.01 29.54 -2.87
N LEU A 20 1.96 29.83 -3.76
CA LEU A 20 2.07 31.09 -4.50
C LEU A 20 1.44 31.01 -5.90
N VAL A 21 1.18 29.81 -6.44
CA VAL A 21 0.49 29.57 -7.74
C VAL A 21 -0.72 30.48 -7.90
N GLY A 22 -1.58 30.49 -6.89
CA GLY A 22 -2.83 31.24 -6.93
C GLY A 22 -2.65 32.75 -6.90
N TRP A 23 -1.59 33.25 -6.26
CA TRP A 23 -1.27 34.67 -6.23
C TRP A 23 -0.64 35.13 -7.55
N VAL A 24 0.36 34.39 -8.05
CA VAL A 24 1.02 34.69 -9.34
C VAL A 24 0.00 34.71 -10.47
N GLY A 25 -0.85 33.68 -10.55
CA GLY A 25 -1.85 33.55 -11.61
C GLY A 25 -2.96 34.61 -11.56
N ASP A 26 -3.35 35.07 -10.37
CA ASP A 26 -4.35 36.14 -10.20
C ASP A 26 -3.80 37.54 -10.46
N SER A 27 -2.53 37.79 -10.09
CA SER A 27 -1.93 39.13 -10.12
C SER A 27 -1.27 39.46 -11.46
N LEU A 28 -0.70 38.48 -12.16
CA LEU A 28 0.00 38.71 -13.44
C LEU A 28 -0.83 38.28 -14.67
N GLY A 29 -1.78 37.37 -14.50
CA GLY A 29 -2.38 36.62 -15.61
C GLY A 29 -1.59 35.34 -15.92
N ARG A 30 -2.09 34.52 -16.84
CA ARG A 30 -1.51 33.19 -17.08
C ARG A 30 -0.25 33.27 -17.94
N ILE A 31 -0.29 34.02 -19.05
CA ILE A 31 0.85 34.17 -19.98
C ILE A 31 2.01 34.90 -19.29
N LYS A 32 1.73 36.05 -18.67
CA LYS A 32 2.76 36.83 -17.94
C LYS A 32 3.26 36.08 -16.70
N GLY A 33 2.37 35.38 -16.00
CA GLY A 33 2.74 34.52 -14.87
C GLY A 33 3.76 33.46 -15.28
N MET A 34 3.52 32.72 -16.37
CA MET A 34 4.48 31.75 -16.92
C MET A 34 5.78 32.43 -17.35
N PHE A 35 5.73 33.58 -18.04
CA PHE A 35 6.94 34.31 -18.47
C PHE A 35 7.81 34.75 -17.27
N THR A 36 7.23 35.29 -16.21
CA THR A 36 7.95 35.65 -14.97
C THR A 36 8.50 34.42 -14.26
N VAL A 37 7.75 33.32 -14.21
CA VAL A 37 8.17 32.06 -13.59
C VAL A 37 9.35 31.43 -14.33
N ASN A 38 9.37 31.49 -15.66
CA ASN A 38 10.49 30.99 -16.48
C ASN A 38 11.84 31.64 -16.17
N ILE A 39 11.88 32.88 -15.66
CA ILE A 39 13.12 33.52 -15.19
C ILE A 39 13.77 32.68 -14.08
N LEU A 40 12.97 32.08 -13.20
CA LEU A 40 13.46 31.23 -12.11
C LEU A 40 14.10 29.94 -12.64
N ALA A 41 13.56 29.34 -13.70
CA ALA A 41 14.21 28.19 -14.36
C ALA A 41 15.54 28.58 -15.01
N VAL A 42 15.63 29.75 -15.65
CA VAL A 42 16.89 30.25 -16.23
C VAL A 42 17.92 30.50 -15.13
N VAL A 43 17.54 31.14 -14.01
CA VAL A 43 18.43 31.35 -12.86
C VAL A 43 18.85 30.03 -12.20
N GLY A 44 17.91 29.11 -11.97
CA GLY A 44 18.20 27.79 -11.40
C GLY A 44 19.13 26.95 -12.29
N GLY A 45 18.92 27.00 -13.60
CA GLY A 45 19.81 26.41 -14.60
C GLY A 45 21.21 27.03 -14.54
N LEU A 46 21.32 28.35 -14.63
CA LEU A 46 22.61 29.06 -14.56
C LEU A 46 23.38 28.76 -13.26
N LEU A 47 22.70 28.70 -12.10
CA LEU A 47 23.34 28.34 -10.83
C LEU A 47 23.96 26.93 -10.87
N MET A 48 23.27 25.95 -11.46
CA MET A 48 23.84 24.60 -11.62
C MET A 48 24.90 24.53 -12.73
N GLY A 49 24.75 25.30 -13.81
CA GLY A 49 25.71 25.41 -14.90
C GLY A 49 27.06 25.99 -14.46
N LEU A 50 27.02 26.96 -13.56
CA LEU A 50 28.20 27.63 -12.99
C LEU A 50 28.80 26.86 -11.79
N ALA A 51 28.38 25.62 -11.52
CA ALA A 51 28.83 24.85 -10.35
C ALA A 51 30.36 24.65 -10.25
N LYS A 52 31.10 24.72 -11.36
CA LYS A 52 32.57 24.68 -11.37
C LYS A 52 33.28 26.02 -11.10
N MET A 53 32.54 27.13 -11.01
CA MET A 53 33.08 28.47 -10.74
C MET A 53 32.94 28.88 -9.26
N GLY A 54 32.57 27.95 -8.38
CA GLY A 54 32.38 28.20 -6.95
C GLY A 54 32.13 26.91 -6.15
N PRO A 55 31.56 26.99 -4.95
CA PRO A 55 31.27 25.82 -4.13
C PRO A 55 30.14 24.97 -4.75
N ALA A 56 30.52 23.99 -5.57
CA ALA A 56 29.63 23.19 -6.40
C ALA A 56 28.39 22.63 -5.67
N HIS A 57 28.58 22.12 -4.43
CA HIS A 57 27.46 21.59 -3.64
C HIS A 57 26.44 22.66 -3.25
N ILE A 58 26.87 23.89 -2.90
CA ILE A 58 25.96 25.00 -2.60
C ILE A 58 25.25 25.47 -3.87
N LEU A 59 25.99 25.63 -4.97
CA LEU A 59 25.44 26.08 -6.26
C LEU A 59 24.41 25.10 -6.84
N VAL A 60 24.66 23.79 -6.73
CA VAL A 60 23.70 22.76 -7.13
C VAL A 60 22.49 22.70 -6.18
N ILE A 61 22.68 22.78 -4.86
CA ILE A 61 21.56 22.81 -3.89
C ILE A 61 20.69 24.05 -4.08
N ALA A 62 21.27 25.23 -4.25
CA ALA A 62 20.56 26.48 -4.52
C ALA A 62 19.84 26.44 -5.88
N GLY A 63 20.51 25.98 -6.94
CA GLY A 63 19.91 25.80 -8.26
C GLY A 63 18.75 24.80 -8.27
N ARG A 64 18.87 23.68 -7.54
CA ARG A 64 17.79 22.70 -7.31
C ARG A 64 16.62 23.31 -6.53
N ALA A 65 16.88 24.10 -5.49
CA ALA A 65 15.83 24.78 -4.73
C ALA A 65 15.04 25.78 -5.59
N VAL A 66 15.74 26.62 -6.37
CA VAL A 66 15.14 27.60 -7.29
C VAL A 66 14.38 26.89 -8.43
N MET A 67 14.94 25.82 -9.00
CA MET A 67 14.26 25.02 -10.04
C MET A 67 13.04 24.27 -9.49
N GLY A 68 13.07 23.85 -8.22
CA GLY A 68 11.91 23.29 -7.52
C GLY A 68 10.81 24.34 -7.33
N PHE A 69 11.19 25.55 -6.92
CA PHE A 69 10.27 26.68 -6.78
C PHE A 69 9.64 27.09 -8.12
N TYR A 70 10.43 27.08 -9.21
CA TYR A 70 9.91 27.16 -10.58
C TYR A 70 8.88 26.06 -10.87
N CYS A 71 9.24 24.80 -10.60
CA CYS A 71 8.42 23.64 -10.94
C CYS A 71 7.05 23.68 -10.26
N GLY A 72 7.00 23.95 -8.95
CA GLY A 72 5.73 24.06 -8.21
C GLY A 72 4.83 25.23 -8.62
N LEU A 73 5.39 26.30 -9.22
CA LEU A 73 4.61 27.36 -9.84
C LEU A 73 4.12 26.96 -11.24
N SER A 74 4.99 26.39 -12.06
CA SER A 74 4.71 25.95 -13.42
C SER A 74 3.62 24.85 -13.47
N SER A 75 3.72 23.84 -12.58
CA SER A 75 2.74 22.76 -12.44
C SER A 75 1.35 23.21 -11.99
N GLY A 76 1.24 24.43 -11.43
CA GLY A 76 -0.04 25.06 -11.11
C GLY A 76 -0.57 25.98 -12.21
N LEU A 77 0.31 26.78 -12.83
CA LEU A 77 -0.08 27.80 -13.82
C LEU A 77 -0.37 27.21 -15.21
N VAL A 78 0.43 26.22 -15.66
CA VAL A 78 0.28 25.64 -17.01
C VAL A 78 -1.04 24.87 -17.15
N PRO A 79 -1.43 23.95 -16.22
CA PRO A 79 -2.73 23.28 -16.29
C PRO A 79 -3.92 24.25 -16.12
N MET A 80 -3.76 25.31 -15.32
CA MET A 80 -4.79 26.33 -15.12
C MET A 80 -5.05 27.13 -16.41
N TYR A 81 -3.99 27.51 -17.13
CA TYR A 81 -4.11 28.15 -18.45
C TYR A 81 -4.78 27.24 -19.47
N ILE A 82 -4.30 25.99 -19.59
CA ILE A 82 -4.83 25.00 -20.54
C ILE A 82 -6.30 24.72 -20.25
N GLY A 83 -6.68 24.48 -18.99
CA GLY A 83 -8.08 24.21 -18.60
C GLY A 83 -9.04 25.38 -18.84
N GLU A 84 -8.53 26.61 -18.99
CA GLU A 84 -9.32 27.80 -19.31
C GLU A 84 -9.50 28.04 -20.81
N ILE A 85 -8.51 27.71 -21.65
CA ILE A 85 -8.61 27.85 -23.11
C ILE A 85 -9.22 26.62 -23.79
N ALA A 86 -9.14 25.45 -23.16
CA ALA A 86 -9.53 24.18 -23.77
C ALA A 86 -11.06 24.04 -23.95
N PRO A 87 -11.52 23.72 -25.18
CA PRO A 87 -12.90 23.31 -25.43
C PRO A 87 -13.30 22.12 -24.56
N THR A 88 -14.53 22.10 -24.05
CA THR A 88 -15.03 21.09 -23.11
C THR A 88 -14.91 19.65 -23.62
N ALA A 89 -15.01 19.42 -24.93
CA ALA A 89 -14.86 18.10 -25.56
C ALA A 89 -13.41 17.57 -25.64
N TYR A 90 -12.40 18.43 -25.46
CA TYR A 90 -10.98 18.11 -25.63
C TYR A 90 -10.12 18.54 -24.42
N ARG A 91 -10.76 18.81 -23.28
CA ARG A 91 -10.12 19.39 -22.09
C ARG A 91 -9.15 18.42 -21.41
N GLY A 92 -9.42 17.12 -21.45
CA GLY A 92 -8.48 16.11 -20.93
C GLY A 92 -7.27 15.96 -21.84
N ALA A 93 -7.49 15.91 -23.16
CA ALA A 93 -6.45 15.74 -24.16
C ALA A 93 -5.44 16.90 -24.10
N LEU A 94 -5.94 18.14 -24.11
CA LEU A 94 -5.11 19.32 -23.98
C LEU A 94 -4.42 19.39 -22.61
N GLY A 95 -5.11 19.05 -21.51
CA GLY A 95 -4.52 18.96 -20.17
C GLY A 95 -3.35 17.96 -20.09
N THR A 96 -3.43 16.86 -20.83
CA THR A 96 -2.40 15.80 -20.88
C THR A 96 -1.15 16.22 -21.66
N LEU A 97 -1.21 17.24 -22.53
CA LEU A 97 -0.03 17.79 -23.21
C LEU A 97 1.01 18.39 -22.25
N HIS A 98 0.60 18.82 -21.04
CA HIS A 98 1.54 19.29 -20.02
C HIS A 98 2.45 18.15 -19.55
N GLN A 99 1.89 16.96 -19.30
CA GLN A 99 2.66 15.76 -18.97
C GLN A 99 3.56 15.36 -20.15
N LEU A 100 3.05 15.40 -21.39
CA LEU A 100 3.84 15.07 -22.58
C LEU A 100 5.11 15.92 -22.69
N ALA A 101 5.03 17.22 -22.36
CA ALA A 101 6.19 18.12 -22.34
C ALA A 101 7.19 17.75 -21.23
N ILE A 102 6.71 17.43 -20.01
CA ILE A 102 7.56 17.00 -18.89
C ILE A 102 8.39 15.76 -19.27
N VAL A 103 7.73 14.76 -19.85
CA VAL A 103 8.35 13.45 -20.11
C VAL A 103 9.26 13.46 -21.33
N THR A 104 8.95 14.28 -22.33
CA THR A 104 9.86 14.59 -23.43
C THR A 104 11.14 15.26 -22.89
N GLY A 105 10.99 16.15 -21.88
CA GLY A 105 12.12 16.74 -21.16
C GLY A 105 12.97 15.72 -20.39
N ILE A 106 12.34 14.73 -19.75
CA ILE A 106 13.04 13.60 -19.10
C ILE A 106 13.87 12.83 -20.13
N LEU A 107 13.27 12.43 -21.26
CA LEU A 107 13.97 11.72 -22.34
C LEU A 107 15.17 12.52 -22.88
N ILE A 108 14.98 13.81 -23.19
CA ILE A 108 16.06 14.68 -23.68
C ILE A 108 17.19 14.77 -22.65
N SER A 109 16.86 14.91 -21.36
CA SER A 109 17.86 14.94 -20.28
C SER A 109 18.62 13.61 -20.14
N GLN A 110 17.96 12.47 -20.31
CA GLN A 110 18.59 11.15 -20.27
C GLN A 110 19.54 10.93 -21.45
N VAL A 111 19.16 11.36 -22.66
CA VAL A 111 20.01 11.25 -23.86
C VAL A 111 21.22 12.16 -23.76
N ILE A 112 21.04 13.45 -23.44
CA ILE A 112 22.15 14.41 -23.33
C ILE A 112 23.08 14.07 -22.15
N GLY A 113 22.56 13.39 -21.13
CA GLY A 113 23.30 12.86 -19.98
C GLY A 113 24.16 11.62 -20.26
N LEU A 114 24.27 11.16 -21.51
CA LEU A 114 25.26 10.14 -21.89
C LEU A 114 26.68 10.68 -21.73
N ASP A 115 27.60 9.82 -21.29
CA ASP A 115 28.99 10.17 -20.97
C ASP A 115 29.72 10.84 -22.15
N PHE A 116 29.60 10.28 -23.36
CA PHE A 116 30.18 10.84 -24.59
C PHE A 116 29.54 12.16 -25.08
N LEU A 117 28.48 12.63 -24.41
CA LEU A 117 27.87 13.95 -24.63
C LEU A 117 28.22 14.89 -23.47
N LEU A 118 27.29 15.07 -22.52
CA LEU A 118 27.47 15.98 -21.38
C LEU A 118 27.42 15.26 -20.02
N GLY A 119 27.36 13.92 -20.00
CA GLY A 119 27.36 13.13 -18.76
C GLY A 119 28.71 13.02 -18.04
N ASN A 120 29.81 13.25 -18.76
CA ASN A 120 31.18 13.09 -18.24
C ASN A 120 31.56 14.11 -17.15
N ASP A 121 32.63 13.77 -16.41
CA ASP A 121 33.23 14.58 -15.33
C ASP A 121 33.54 16.03 -15.72
N ILE A 122 33.78 16.31 -17.01
CA ILE A 122 34.07 17.65 -17.51
C ILE A 122 32.78 18.45 -17.73
N MET A 123 31.76 17.84 -18.32
CA MET A 123 30.59 18.54 -18.89
C MET A 123 29.29 18.45 -18.06
N TRP A 124 29.24 17.64 -16.98
CA TRP A 124 28.04 17.53 -16.14
C TRP A 124 27.43 18.85 -15.62
N PRO A 125 28.17 19.95 -15.37
CA PRO A 125 27.53 21.22 -15.00
C PRO A 125 26.73 21.79 -16.17
N VAL A 126 27.25 21.68 -17.40
CA VAL A 126 26.58 22.17 -18.63
C VAL A 126 25.29 21.39 -18.88
N LEU A 127 25.29 20.08 -18.63
CA LEU A 127 24.08 19.25 -18.62
C LEU A 127 23.00 19.82 -17.69
N LEU A 128 23.34 20.17 -16.45
CA LEU A 128 22.39 20.79 -15.52
C LEU A 128 22.02 22.22 -15.94
N GLY A 129 22.95 22.97 -16.52
CA GLY A 129 22.73 24.33 -17.04
C GLY A 129 21.68 24.40 -18.16
N LEU A 130 21.67 23.40 -19.04
CA LEU A 130 20.71 23.30 -20.15
C LEU A 130 19.25 23.18 -19.69
N SER A 131 18.97 22.85 -18.43
CA SER A 131 17.60 22.88 -17.87
C SER A 131 16.91 24.25 -17.96
N GLY A 132 17.68 25.35 -18.06
CA GLY A 132 17.14 26.68 -18.32
C GLY A 132 16.70 26.92 -19.77
N ALA A 133 17.27 26.20 -20.76
CA ALA A 133 17.08 26.50 -22.18
C ALA A 133 15.63 26.30 -22.69
N PRO A 134 14.87 25.25 -22.29
CA PRO A 134 13.45 25.12 -22.64
C PRO A 134 12.61 26.30 -22.13
N SER A 135 12.99 26.90 -21.00
CA SER A 135 12.29 28.06 -20.42
C SER A 135 12.56 29.35 -21.18
N ILE A 136 13.77 29.51 -21.75
CA ILE A 136 14.07 30.60 -22.70
C ILE A 136 13.22 30.45 -23.96
N LEU A 137 13.18 29.25 -24.56
CA LEU A 137 12.38 28.97 -25.74
C LEU A 137 10.88 29.21 -25.48
N GLN A 138 10.35 28.71 -24.36
CA GLN A 138 8.96 28.95 -23.98
C GLN A 138 8.68 30.45 -23.77
N SER A 139 9.59 31.20 -23.14
CA SER A 139 9.42 32.66 -22.97
C SER A 139 9.38 33.42 -24.30
N VAL A 140 10.10 32.98 -25.33
CA VAL A 140 9.98 33.53 -26.70
C VAL A 140 8.64 33.17 -27.34
N LEU A 141 8.20 31.91 -27.23
CA LEU A 141 6.92 31.45 -27.78
C LEU A 141 5.70 32.12 -27.11
N LEU A 142 5.78 32.38 -25.80
CA LEU A 142 4.75 33.07 -25.02
C LEU A 142 4.47 34.51 -25.50
N LEU A 143 5.40 35.15 -26.21
CA LEU A 143 5.17 36.47 -26.82
C LEU A 143 4.08 36.45 -27.91
N ILE A 144 3.84 35.29 -28.52
CA ILE A 144 2.89 35.10 -29.63
C ILE A 144 1.55 34.55 -29.10
N CYS A 145 1.56 33.85 -27.97
CA CYS A 145 0.38 33.28 -27.32
C CYS A 145 -0.54 34.38 -26.72
N PRO A 146 -1.86 34.37 -26.97
CA PRO A 146 -2.79 35.28 -26.33
C PRO A 146 -3.16 34.82 -24.91
N GLU A 147 -3.67 35.73 -24.08
CA GLU A 147 -4.03 35.47 -22.68
C GLU A 147 -5.38 34.73 -22.54
N SER A 148 -5.61 34.04 -21.42
CA SER A 148 -6.85 33.29 -21.14
C SER A 148 -8.12 34.15 -21.31
N PRO A 149 -9.09 33.78 -22.18
CA PRO A 149 -10.35 34.50 -22.34
C PRO A 149 -11.16 34.58 -21.05
N ARG A 150 -11.12 33.52 -20.23
CA ARG A 150 -11.76 33.47 -18.92
C ARG A 150 -11.11 34.45 -17.94
N TYR A 151 -9.78 34.60 -17.96
CA TYR A 151 -9.09 35.64 -17.20
C TYR A 151 -9.47 37.05 -17.69
N LEU A 152 -9.43 37.30 -19.00
CA LEU A 152 -9.81 38.58 -19.60
C LEU A 152 -11.27 38.99 -19.26
N TYR A 153 -12.22 38.06 -19.37
CA TYR A 153 -13.64 38.31 -19.15
C TYR A 153 -14.05 38.38 -17.67
N ILE A 154 -13.67 37.36 -16.89
CA ILE A 154 -14.11 37.20 -15.49
C ILE A 154 -13.31 38.12 -14.57
N LYS A 155 -11.98 38.22 -14.76
CA LYS A 155 -11.09 38.98 -13.88
C LYS A 155 -10.91 40.43 -14.28
N LEU A 156 -10.67 40.68 -15.58
CA LEU A 156 -10.36 42.02 -16.10
C LEU A 156 -11.57 42.72 -16.76
N GLY A 157 -12.72 42.06 -16.89
CA GLY A 157 -13.94 42.63 -17.47
C GLY A 157 -13.89 42.94 -18.97
N LYS A 158 -12.83 42.53 -19.66
CA LYS A 158 -12.57 42.90 -21.06
C LYS A 158 -13.25 41.96 -22.05
N GLU A 159 -14.52 42.21 -22.33
CA GLU A 159 -15.33 41.35 -23.19
C GLU A 159 -14.80 41.24 -24.64
N GLU A 160 -14.46 42.36 -25.30
CA GLU A 160 -14.01 42.31 -26.70
C GLU A 160 -12.61 41.68 -26.88
N GLU A 161 -11.70 41.84 -25.92
CA GLU A 161 -10.42 41.10 -25.92
C GLU A 161 -10.63 39.59 -25.70
N ALA A 162 -11.61 39.21 -24.86
CA ALA A 162 -11.99 37.81 -24.69
C ALA A 162 -12.65 37.21 -25.95
N LYS A 163 -13.59 37.92 -26.60
CA LYS A 163 -14.20 37.51 -27.89
C LYS A 163 -13.16 37.36 -28.99
N LYS A 164 -12.28 38.36 -29.16
CA LYS A 164 -11.18 38.32 -30.15
C LYS A 164 -10.25 37.13 -29.90
N THR A 165 -10.00 36.79 -28.63
CA THR A 165 -9.15 35.65 -28.28
C THR A 165 -9.85 34.31 -28.44
N LEU A 166 -11.15 34.21 -28.13
CA LEU A 166 -11.96 33.02 -28.45
C LEU A 166 -11.98 32.73 -29.96
N LYS A 167 -12.17 33.78 -30.79
CA LYS A 167 -12.05 33.65 -32.26
C LYS A 167 -10.65 33.21 -32.69
N ARG A 168 -9.59 33.74 -32.07
CA ARG A 168 -8.20 33.32 -32.35
C ARG A 168 -7.91 31.87 -31.97
N PHE A 169 -8.64 31.28 -31.00
CA PHE A 169 -8.47 29.88 -30.60
C PHE A 169 -9.37 28.88 -31.32
N LYS A 170 -10.62 29.23 -31.66
CA LYS A 170 -11.59 28.29 -32.26
C LYS A 170 -12.03 28.64 -33.70
N GLY A 171 -11.49 29.70 -34.29
CA GLY A 171 -11.90 30.20 -35.61
C GLY A 171 -13.09 31.16 -35.57
N GLU A 172 -13.71 31.41 -36.72
CA GLU A 172 -14.92 32.24 -36.83
C GLU A 172 -16.17 31.41 -36.52
N TYR A 173 -16.77 31.64 -35.35
CA TYR A 173 -18.02 31.02 -34.90
C TYR A 173 -18.79 31.99 -33.98
N ASP A 174 -20.04 31.67 -33.66
CA ASP A 174 -20.81 32.45 -32.67
C ASP A 174 -20.28 32.25 -31.24
N THR A 175 -19.59 33.26 -30.73
CA THR A 175 -19.05 33.29 -29.37
C THR A 175 -20.12 33.46 -28.28
N THR A 176 -21.37 33.79 -28.61
CA THR A 176 -22.42 34.16 -27.63
C THR A 176 -22.62 33.09 -26.55
N LYS A 177 -22.53 31.81 -26.92
CA LYS A 177 -22.62 30.68 -25.97
C LYS A 177 -21.46 30.65 -24.96
N ASP A 178 -20.23 30.87 -25.41
CA ASP A 178 -19.06 30.93 -24.51
C ASP A 178 -19.09 32.17 -23.60
N ILE A 179 -19.56 33.31 -24.11
CA ILE A 179 -19.76 34.53 -23.29
C ILE A 179 -20.82 34.27 -22.22
N ALA A 180 -21.96 33.65 -22.56
CA ALA A 180 -23.00 33.31 -21.58
C ALA A 180 -22.52 32.31 -20.50
N GLU A 181 -21.69 31.32 -20.88
CA GLU A 181 -21.04 30.41 -19.92
C GLU A 181 -20.10 31.17 -18.97
N MET A 182 -19.27 32.07 -19.49
CA MET A 182 -18.35 32.89 -18.69
C MET A 182 -19.06 33.95 -17.85
N GLN A 183 -20.21 34.48 -18.29
CA GLN A 183 -21.06 35.36 -17.48
C GLN A 183 -21.62 34.58 -16.28
N LYS A 184 -22.11 33.36 -16.49
CA LYS A 184 -22.57 32.50 -15.40
C LYS A 184 -21.43 32.15 -14.44
N GLU A 185 -20.25 31.75 -14.93
CA GLU A 185 -19.06 31.52 -14.08
C GLU A 185 -18.69 32.79 -13.28
N LYS A 186 -18.86 33.99 -13.85
CA LYS A 186 -18.59 35.28 -13.21
C LYS A 186 -19.62 35.62 -12.13
N GLU A 187 -20.91 35.39 -12.38
CA GLU A 187 -21.97 35.59 -11.39
C GLU A 187 -21.87 34.60 -10.22
N GLU A 188 -21.42 33.37 -10.45
CA GLU A 188 -21.11 32.39 -9.40
C GLU A 188 -19.84 32.81 -8.64
N ALA A 189 -18.78 33.25 -9.33
CA ALA A 189 -17.54 33.73 -8.70
C ALA A 189 -17.68 35.07 -7.94
N MET A 190 -18.73 35.88 -8.21
CA MET A 190 -19.07 37.04 -7.37
C MET A 190 -19.89 36.66 -6.13
N LYS A 191 -20.54 35.49 -6.11
CA LYS A 191 -21.22 34.93 -4.93
C LYS A 191 -20.25 34.17 -4.02
N GLU A 192 -19.25 33.51 -4.60
CA GLU A 192 -18.14 32.87 -3.87
C GLU A 192 -17.01 33.87 -3.55
N SER A 193 -17.05 34.48 -2.36
CA SER A 193 -15.91 35.28 -1.87
C SER A 193 -14.62 34.43 -1.80
N LYS A 194 -13.45 35.06 -2.04
CA LYS A 194 -12.15 34.38 -2.13
C LYS A 194 -11.92 33.45 -0.93
N VAL A 195 -11.99 32.14 -1.18
CA VAL A 195 -11.92 31.10 -0.15
C VAL A 195 -10.47 30.95 0.31
N SER A 196 -10.17 31.38 1.54
CA SER A 196 -8.86 31.12 2.15
C SER A 196 -8.63 29.61 2.38
N LEU A 197 -7.36 29.18 2.45
CA LEU A 197 -6.98 27.78 2.72
C LEU A 197 -7.70 27.20 3.94
N LEU A 198 -7.83 27.99 5.02
CA LEU A 198 -8.52 27.59 6.25
C LEU A 198 -10.03 27.44 6.06
N GLN A 199 -10.66 28.30 5.26
CA GLN A 199 -12.07 28.16 4.89
C GLN A 199 -12.28 26.97 3.94
N LEU A 200 -11.36 26.70 3.02
CA LEU A 200 -11.45 25.57 2.09
C LEU A 200 -11.50 24.22 2.82
N ILE A 201 -10.68 24.07 3.86
CA ILE A 201 -10.65 22.88 4.73
C ILE A 201 -11.91 22.81 5.62
N ARG A 202 -12.38 23.94 6.16
CA ARG A 202 -13.52 23.98 7.09
C ARG A 202 -14.89 23.89 6.42
N SER A 203 -15.08 24.47 5.24
CA SER A 203 -16.38 24.57 4.55
C SER A 203 -16.90 23.21 4.03
N PRO A 204 -18.09 22.74 4.47
CA PRO A 204 -18.63 21.42 4.10
C PRO A 204 -18.67 21.14 2.58
N SER A 205 -18.99 22.14 1.77
CA SER A 205 -19.10 22.05 0.31
C SER A 205 -17.80 21.57 -0.36
N TYR A 206 -16.65 22.04 0.11
CA TYR A 206 -15.35 21.79 -0.52
C TYR A 206 -14.61 20.57 0.05
N ARG A 207 -15.03 20.04 1.21
CA ARG A 207 -14.34 18.91 1.89
C ARG A 207 -14.20 17.66 1.01
N GLN A 208 -15.19 17.33 0.19
CA GLN A 208 -15.11 16.16 -0.70
C GLN A 208 -14.23 16.40 -1.94
N PRO A 209 -14.41 17.48 -2.73
CA PRO A 209 -13.45 17.85 -3.77
C PRO A 209 -12.01 17.90 -3.27
N LEU A 210 -11.78 18.46 -2.06
CA LEU A 210 -10.46 18.55 -1.45
C LEU A 210 -9.92 17.19 -1.02
N PHE A 211 -10.74 16.33 -0.40
CA PHE A 211 -10.31 14.96 -0.06
C PHE A 211 -9.95 14.15 -1.31
N VAL A 212 -10.71 14.27 -2.39
CA VAL A 212 -10.40 13.60 -3.67
C VAL A 212 -9.09 14.14 -4.25
N ALA A 213 -8.90 15.46 -4.29
CA ALA A 213 -7.66 16.08 -4.76
C ALA A 213 -6.43 15.59 -3.97
N LEU A 214 -6.49 15.63 -2.64
CA LEU A 214 -5.40 15.18 -1.78
C LEU A 214 -5.10 13.68 -1.99
N MET A 215 -6.12 12.82 -2.07
CA MET A 215 -5.93 11.37 -2.28
C MET A 215 -5.38 11.02 -3.68
N LEU A 216 -5.74 11.77 -4.72
CA LEU A 216 -5.14 11.62 -6.06
C LEU A 216 -3.64 11.97 -6.03
N HIS A 217 -3.28 13.10 -5.42
CA HIS A 217 -1.88 13.52 -5.34
C HIS A 217 -1.04 12.68 -4.37
N LEU A 218 -1.64 12.08 -3.32
CA LEU A 218 -0.99 11.07 -2.47
C LEU A 218 -0.74 9.78 -3.25
N SER A 219 -1.76 9.23 -3.91
CA SER A 219 -1.65 7.95 -4.64
C SER A 219 -0.73 8.03 -5.86
N GLN A 220 -0.63 9.19 -6.51
CA GLN A 220 0.37 9.45 -7.55
C GLN A 220 1.81 9.29 -7.02
N GLN A 221 2.10 9.86 -5.86
CA GLN A 221 3.45 9.93 -5.28
C GLN A 221 3.85 8.60 -4.63
N PHE A 222 3.00 8.06 -3.75
CA PHE A 222 3.21 6.76 -3.10
C PHE A 222 3.03 5.54 -4.04
N SER A 223 2.93 5.76 -5.35
CA SER A 223 2.92 4.70 -6.37
C SER A 223 4.30 4.04 -6.59
N GLY A 224 5.38 4.67 -6.10
CA GLY A 224 6.76 4.24 -6.33
C GLY A 224 7.40 4.79 -7.61
N VAL A 225 6.67 5.53 -8.45
CA VAL A 225 7.18 6.05 -9.74
C VAL A 225 8.41 6.93 -9.61
N ASN A 226 8.53 7.73 -8.54
CA ASN A 226 9.71 8.58 -8.34
C ASN A 226 10.97 7.79 -7.98
N ALA A 227 10.83 6.61 -7.35
CA ALA A 227 11.98 5.73 -7.13
C ALA A 227 12.54 5.26 -8.48
N ILE A 228 11.67 4.93 -9.43
CA ILE A 228 12.07 4.61 -10.82
C ILE A 228 12.68 5.84 -11.51
N PHE A 229 12.05 7.02 -11.44
CA PHE A 229 12.60 8.20 -12.13
C PHE A 229 13.89 8.75 -11.52
N TYR A 230 14.14 8.56 -10.22
CA TYR A 230 15.37 9.02 -9.56
C TYR A 230 16.49 7.96 -9.57
N TYR A 231 16.14 6.66 -9.54
CA TYR A 231 17.11 5.56 -9.38
C TYR A 231 17.08 4.54 -10.52
N SER A 232 16.35 4.76 -11.63
CA SER A 232 16.27 3.85 -12.79
C SER A 232 17.61 3.28 -13.23
N THR A 233 18.65 4.10 -13.38
CA THR A 233 19.98 3.59 -13.78
C THR A 233 20.56 2.63 -12.73
N ALA A 234 20.41 2.91 -11.43
CA ALA A 234 20.83 2.00 -10.38
C ALA A 234 19.97 0.71 -10.38
N ILE A 235 18.65 0.83 -10.55
CA ILE A 235 17.73 -0.30 -10.72
C ILE A 235 18.12 -1.17 -11.93
N PHE A 236 18.56 -0.56 -13.05
CA PHE A 236 19.05 -1.29 -14.23
C PHE A 236 20.43 -1.94 -14.03
N THR A 237 21.34 -1.30 -13.28
CA THR A 237 22.62 -1.91 -12.86
C THR A 237 22.34 -3.12 -11.97
N THR A 238 21.47 -2.99 -10.97
CA THR A 238 20.97 -4.08 -10.13
C THR A 238 20.19 -5.12 -10.93
N ALA A 239 19.59 -4.74 -12.07
CA ALA A 239 18.98 -5.65 -13.05
C ALA A 239 20.00 -6.33 -13.98
N GLY A 240 21.30 -6.18 -13.75
CA GLY A 240 22.34 -6.84 -14.55
C GLY A 240 22.40 -6.37 -16.00
N VAL A 241 21.81 -5.21 -16.32
CA VAL A 241 21.81 -4.66 -17.68
C VAL A 241 23.19 -4.07 -17.95
N GLY A 242 23.98 -4.72 -18.81
CA GLY A 242 25.37 -4.31 -19.10
C GLY A 242 25.55 -2.92 -19.72
N GLN A 243 24.46 -2.22 -20.05
CA GLN A 243 24.43 -0.83 -20.53
C GLN A 243 23.21 -0.09 -19.92
N PRO A 244 23.22 0.20 -18.61
CA PRO A 244 22.00 0.58 -17.86
C PRO A 244 21.51 1.99 -18.21
N VAL A 245 22.41 2.91 -18.60
CA VAL A 245 22.04 4.27 -19.01
C VAL A 245 21.18 4.28 -20.29
N TYR A 246 21.44 3.36 -21.22
CA TYR A 246 20.65 3.20 -22.44
C TYR A 246 19.27 2.58 -22.15
N ALA A 247 19.17 1.72 -21.12
CA ALA A 247 17.88 1.25 -20.62
C ALA A 247 17.08 2.39 -19.97
N THR A 248 17.73 3.26 -19.19
CA THR A 248 17.13 4.50 -18.65
C THR A 248 16.56 5.40 -19.76
N ILE A 249 17.28 5.59 -20.86
CA ILE A 249 16.76 6.30 -22.06
C ILE A 249 15.54 5.58 -22.66
N GLY A 250 15.54 4.25 -22.72
CA GLY A 250 14.39 3.45 -23.13
C GLY A 250 13.13 3.73 -22.31
N VAL A 251 13.28 4.02 -21.00
CA VAL A 251 12.15 4.44 -20.15
C VAL A 251 11.59 5.78 -20.63
N GLY A 252 12.44 6.77 -20.92
CA GLY A 252 12.01 8.08 -21.43
C GLY A 252 11.32 8.02 -22.80
N VAL A 253 11.79 7.15 -23.70
CA VAL A 253 11.17 6.92 -25.01
C VAL A 253 9.75 6.38 -24.83
N ILE A 254 9.61 5.32 -24.04
CA ILE A 254 8.33 4.63 -23.84
C ILE A 254 7.36 5.51 -23.04
N ASN A 255 7.85 6.26 -22.05
CA ASN A 255 7.10 7.31 -21.36
C ASN A 255 6.49 8.31 -22.37
N THR A 256 7.33 8.90 -23.21
CA THR A 256 6.92 9.91 -24.20
C THR A 256 5.85 9.36 -25.15
N ILE A 257 6.04 8.15 -25.68
CA ILE A 257 5.10 7.51 -26.61
C ILE A 257 3.75 7.24 -25.93
N LEU A 258 3.72 6.65 -24.74
CA LEU A 258 2.44 6.32 -24.09
C LEU A 258 1.73 7.55 -23.52
N THR A 259 2.44 8.64 -23.22
CA THR A 259 1.80 9.92 -22.93
C THR A 259 1.09 10.48 -24.17
N MET A 260 1.65 10.32 -25.38
CA MET A 260 0.93 10.67 -26.63
C MET A 260 -0.32 9.82 -26.82
N VAL A 261 -0.28 8.52 -26.50
CA VAL A 261 -1.47 7.65 -26.52
C VAL A 261 -2.52 8.15 -25.52
N SER A 262 -2.11 8.53 -24.30
CA SER A 262 -2.96 9.09 -23.23
C SER A 262 -3.78 10.31 -23.71
N VAL A 263 -3.14 11.27 -24.41
CA VAL A 263 -3.79 12.44 -25.03
C VAL A 263 -4.96 12.04 -25.94
N LEU A 264 -4.83 10.97 -26.72
CA LEU A 264 -5.83 10.55 -27.71
C LEU A 264 -7.03 9.80 -27.13
N ILE A 265 -6.92 9.32 -25.89
CA ILE A 265 -7.92 8.45 -25.23
C ILE A 265 -8.57 9.08 -23.99
N VAL A 266 -8.00 10.10 -23.37
CA VAL A 266 -8.46 10.66 -22.08
C VAL A 266 -9.87 11.28 -22.07
N ASP A 267 -10.29 11.91 -23.17
CA ASP A 267 -11.67 12.39 -23.33
C ASP A 267 -12.63 11.29 -23.84
N LYS A 268 -12.12 10.16 -24.38
CA LYS A 268 -12.94 9.04 -24.90
C LYS A 268 -13.20 7.95 -23.86
N ALA A 269 -12.15 7.51 -23.16
CA ALA A 269 -12.20 6.48 -22.12
C ALA A 269 -12.63 7.05 -20.75
N GLY A 270 -12.42 8.34 -20.53
CA GLY A 270 -12.79 9.06 -19.32
C GLY A 270 -11.75 8.96 -18.19
N ARG A 271 -11.46 10.10 -17.56
CA ARG A 271 -10.36 10.26 -16.58
C ARG A 271 -10.37 9.20 -15.47
N ARG A 272 -11.53 8.95 -14.84
CA ARG A 272 -11.66 7.97 -13.75
C ARG A 272 -11.24 6.56 -14.19
N ASN A 273 -11.60 6.16 -15.40
CA ASN A 273 -11.29 4.83 -15.91
C ASN A 273 -9.80 4.71 -16.19
N LEU A 274 -9.20 5.68 -16.87
CA LEU A 274 -7.76 5.69 -17.15
C LEU A 274 -6.91 5.76 -15.88
N PHE A 275 -7.29 6.55 -14.87
CA PHE A 275 -6.57 6.59 -13.60
C PHE A 275 -6.56 5.23 -12.89
N LEU A 276 -7.70 4.52 -12.90
CA LEU A 276 -7.83 3.19 -12.30
C LEU A 276 -7.13 2.10 -13.14
N ILE A 277 -7.22 2.17 -14.48
CA ILE A 277 -6.50 1.27 -15.40
C ILE A 277 -5.00 1.46 -15.25
N GLY A 278 -4.52 2.70 -15.17
CA GLY A 278 -3.12 3.02 -14.97
C GLY A 278 -2.62 2.59 -13.60
N LEU A 279 -3.35 2.84 -12.50
CA LEU A 279 -2.99 2.28 -11.18
C LEU A 279 -2.99 0.74 -11.18
N ALA A 280 -3.94 0.09 -11.86
CA ALA A 280 -3.95 -1.37 -11.97
C ALA A 280 -2.79 -1.91 -12.82
N GLY A 281 -2.47 -1.25 -13.94
CA GLY A 281 -1.34 -1.60 -14.80
C GLY A 281 0.03 -1.30 -14.18
N MET A 282 0.16 -0.20 -13.45
CA MET A 282 1.29 0.09 -12.57
C MET A 282 1.38 -0.93 -11.45
N CYS A 283 0.27 -1.33 -10.83
CA CYS A 283 0.29 -2.42 -9.85
C CYS A 283 0.80 -3.70 -10.52
N LEU A 284 0.29 -4.06 -11.71
CA LEU A 284 0.72 -5.19 -12.56
C LEU A 284 2.17 -5.10 -13.06
N CYS A 285 2.76 -3.91 -13.09
CA CYS A 285 4.14 -3.71 -13.54
C CYS A 285 5.09 -3.34 -12.40
N ALA A 286 4.60 -3.02 -11.20
CA ALA A 286 5.34 -3.18 -9.96
C ALA A 286 5.40 -4.68 -9.67
N ILE A 287 4.28 -5.39 -9.78
CA ILE A 287 4.22 -6.84 -9.99
C ILE A 287 5.20 -7.35 -11.06
N MET A 288 5.67 -6.57 -12.04
CA MET A 288 6.61 -7.07 -13.08
C MET A 288 8.03 -6.46 -13.07
N MET A 289 8.23 -5.27 -12.53
CA MET A 289 9.56 -4.74 -12.17
C MET A 289 10.04 -5.43 -10.91
N THR A 290 9.06 -5.73 -10.06
CA THR A 290 8.94 -6.82 -9.11
C THR A 290 8.39 -8.11 -9.80
N VAL A 291 8.79 -8.43 -11.08
CA VAL A 291 9.17 -9.77 -11.68
C VAL A 291 10.72 -10.01 -11.85
N GLY A 292 11.54 -9.08 -12.39
CA GLY A 292 12.91 -9.35 -12.95
C GLY A 292 14.31 -9.18 -12.24
N LEU A 293 14.55 -9.23 -10.90
CA LEU A 293 15.88 -8.92 -10.25
C LEU A 293 16.51 -9.98 -9.30
N VAL A 294 15.82 -11.05 -8.89
CA VAL A 294 16.29 -11.98 -7.80
C VAL A 294 16.99 -13.22 -8.28
N LEU A 295 16.27 -14.15 -8.91
CA LEU A 295 16.89 -15.13 -9.79
C LEU A 295 17.28 -14.44 -11.12
N LEU A 296 17.53 -13.13 -11.13
CA LEU A 296 18.58 -12.58 -11.97
C LEU A 296 19.91 -13.28 -11.60
N SER A 297 20.08 -13.63 -10.32
CA SER A 297 21.13 -14.52 -9.80
C SER A 297 21.02 -15.99 -10.25
N THR A 298 20.01 -16.38 -11.03
CA THR A 298 19.88 -17.75 -11.59
C THR A 298 19.53 -17.77 -13.09
N TYR A 299 19.01 -16.66 -13.62
CA TYR A 299 18.58 -16.47 -15.01
C TYR A 299 18.94 -15.04 -15.46
N SER A 300 20.16 -14.87 -15.97
CA SER A 300 20.69 -13.57 -16.42
C SER A 300 19.85 -12.90 -17.52
N TRP A 301 19.13 -13.68 -18.33
CA TRP A 301 18.21 -13.18 -19.37
C TRP A 301 17.00 -12.40 -18.83
N MET A 302 16.78 -12.40 -17.52
CA MET A 302 15.62 -11.76 -16.91
C MET A 302 15.82 -10.33 -16.45
N SER A 303 17.06 -9.85 -16.57
CA SER A 303 17.37 -8.45 -16.89
C SER A 303 16.35 -7.87 -17.89
N TYR A 304 16.07 -8.59 -18.98
CA TYR A 304 15.11 -8.18 -20.01
C TYR A 304 13.67 -8.09 -19.52
N ILE A 305 13.19 -8.97 -18.63
CA ILE A 305 11.82 -8.83 -18.09
C ILE A 305 11.75 -7.70 -17.06
N SER A 306 12.79 -7.48 -16.25
CA SER A 306 12.87 -6.26 -15.42
C SER A 306 12.81 -5.00 -16.29
N MET A 307 13.54 -4.96 -17.41
CA MET A 307 13.47 -3.86 -18.37
C MET A 307 12.07 -3.69 -18.97
N THR A 308 11.51 -4.74 -19.57
CA THR A 308 10.15 -4.73 -20.13
C THR A 308 9.10 -4.29 -19.11
N ALA A 309 9.30 -4.59 -17.83
CA ALA A 309 8.38 -4.17 -16.79
C ALA A 309 8.56 -2.75 -16.28
N ILE A 310 9.78 -2.23 -16.18
CA ILE A 310 10.01 -0.81 -15.90
C ILE A 310 9.39 0.02 -17.03
N PHE A 311 9.56 -0.42 -18.27
CA PHE A 311 8.93 0.16 -19.46
C PHE A 311 7.39 0.10 -19.38
N LEU A 312 6.79 -1.04 -19.03
CA LEU A 312 5.34 -1.16 -18.94
C LEU A 312 4.74 -0.48 -17.70
N PHE A 313 5.47 -0.38 -16.59
CA PHE A 313 5.07 0.39 -15.42
C PHE A 313 4.89 1.86 -15.77
N VAL A 314 5.90 2.42 -16.43
CA VAL A 314 5.86 3.82 -16.89
C VAL A 314 4.82 3.99 -18.00
N SER A 315 4.63 2.99 -18.88
CA SER A 315 3.53 2.98 -19.85
C SER A 315 2.16 3.15 -19.20
N PHE A 316 1.87 2.41 -18.13
CA PHE A 316 0.59 2.49 -17.42
C PHE A 316 0.46 3.72 -16.50
N PHE A 317 1.56 4.22 -15.94
CA PHE A 317 1.56 5.50 -15.21
C PHE A 317 1.08 6.65 -16.10
N GLU A 318 1.63 6.75 -17.32
CA GLU A 318 1.37 7.89 -18.20
C GLU A 318 0.04 7.80 -18.94
N ILE A 319 -0.48 6.59 -19.15
CA ILE A 319 -1.86 6.34 -19.57
C ILE A 319 -2.89 6.81 -18.53
N GLY A 320 -2.50 7.02 -17.26
CA GLY A 320 -3.43 7.43 -16.20
C GLY A 320 -2.84 8.30 -15.07
N PRO A 321 -2.25 7.73 -14.01
CA PRO A 321 -1.83 8.47 -12.81
C PRO A 321 -0.82 9.61 -12.99
N GLY A 322 -0.05 9.66 -14.08
CA GLY A 322 0.82 10.78 -14.43
C GLY A 322 0.06 12.08 -14.69
N PRO A 323 -0.67 12.20 -15.81
CA PRO A 323 -1.33 13.44 -16.20
C PRO A 323 -2.57 13.80 -15.35
N ILE A 324 -3.33 12.80 -14.88
CA ILE A 324 -4.72 13.01 -14.45
C ILE A 324 -4.91 13.87 -13.17
N PRO A 325 -4.12 13.72 -12.09
CA PRO A 325 -4.33 14.49 -10.86
C PRO A 325 -4.31 16.01 -11.10
N TRP A 326 -3.31 16.50 -11.83
CA TRP A 326 -3.04 17.93 -12.01
C TRP A 326 -4.19 18.70 -12.68
N PHE A 327 -4.81 18.15 -13.73
CA PHE A 327 -5.94 18.81 -14.37
C PHE A 327 -7.30 18.49 -13.71
N ILE A 328 -7.45 17.35 -13.01
CA ILE A 328 -8.66 17.07 -12.22
C ILE A 328 -8.87 18.10 -11.11
N VAL A 329 -7.82 18.61 -10.45
CA VAL A 329 -7.99 19.68 -9.44
C VAL A 329 -8.49 20.99 -10.06
N ALA A 330 -8.21 21.26 -11.34
CA ALA A 330 -8.83 22.36 -12.08
C ALA A 330 -10.29 22.07 -12.49
N GLU A 331 -10.63 20.82 -12.82
CA GLU A 331 -12.02 20.41 -13.13
C GLU A 331 -12.93 20.31 -11.88
N LEU A 332 -12.38 19.98 -10.70
CA LEU A 332 -13.15 19.77 -9.46
C LEU A 332 -13.57 21.04 -8.70
N PHE A 333 -13.01 22.20 -9.04
CA PHE A 333 -13.21 23.45 -8.28
C PHE A 333 -13.57 24.62 -9.19
N SER A 334 -14.54 25.42 -8.72
CA SER A 334 -14.90 26.74 -9.28
C SER A 334 -13.73 27.74 -9.18
N GLN A 335 -13.78 28.81 -9.96
CA GLN A 335 -12.68 29.78 -10.08
C GLN A 335 -12.27 30.45 -8.75
N GLY A 336 -13.19 30.59 -7.78
CA GLY A 336 -12.91 31.13 -6.45
C GLY A 336 -12.00 30.23 -5.59
N PRO A 337 -12.39 28.98 -5.26
CA PRO A 337 -11.60 28.06 -4.45
C PRO A 337 -10.46 27.34 -5.19
N ARG A 338 -10.51 27.19 -6.52
CA ARG A 338 -9.51 26.44 -7.33
C ARG A 338 -8.05 26.79 -7.02
N PRO A 339 -7.63 28.07 -6.86
CA PRO A 339 -6.24 28.39 -6.58
C PRO A 339 -5.76 27.89 -5.20
N ALA A 340 -6.65 27.93 -4.19
CA ALA A 340 -6.37 27.39 -2.86
C ALA A 340 -6.40 25.85 -2.84
N ALA A 341 -7.22 25.23 -3.69
CA ALA A 341 -7.24 23.78 -3.87
C ALA A 341 -5.95 23.26 -4.52
N LEU A 342 -5.49 23.91 -5.60
CA LEU A 342 -4.22 23.61 -6.25
C LEU A 342 -3.02 23.81 -5.29
N ALA A 343 -3.06 24.83 -4.44
CA ALA A 343 -2.03 25.04 -3.42
C ALA A 343 -1.95 23.87 -2.40
N LEU A 344 -3.08 23.41 -1.86
CA LEU A 344 -3.09 22.26 -0.93
C LEU A 344 -2.75 20.95 -1.62
N ALA A 345 -3.27 20.73 -2.84
CA ALA A 345 -3.01 19.53 -3.63
C ALA A 345 -1.54 19.42 -4.04
N GLY A 346 -0.97 20.51 -4.57
CA GLY A 346 0.45 20.63 -4.90
C GLY A 346 1.34 20.48 -3.68
N CYS A 347 1.05 21.16 -2.57
CA CYS A 347 1.79 21.00 -1.32
C CYS A 347 1.77 19.53 -0.83
N CYS A 348 0.61 18.86 -0.86
CA CYS A 348 0.49 17.44 -0.52
C CYS A 348 1.34 16.54 -1.45
N ASN A 349 1.36 16.85 -2.75
CA ASN A 349 2.15 16.14 -3.75
C ASN A 349 3.67 16.29 -3.48
N TRP A 350 4.15 17.52 -3.34
CA TRP A 350 5.56 17.82 -3.08
C TRP A 350 6.04 17.36 -1.70
N THR A 351 5.17 17.40 -0.68
CA THR A 351 5.46 16.83 0.65
C THR A 351 5.62 15.31 0.58
N SER A 352 4.74 14.62 -0.17
CA SER A 352 4.85 13.17 -0.38
C SER A 352 6.11 12.82 -1.16
N ASN A 353 6.48 13.62 -2.17
CA ASN A 353 7.74 13.46 -2.90
C ASN A 353 8.96 13.70 -1.99
N PHE A 354 8.94 14.73 -1.13
CA PHE A 354 9.99 14.97 -0.15
C PHE A 354 10.16 13.77 0.82
N ILE A 355 9.06 13.21 1.32
CA ILE A 355 9.09 12.00 2.14
C ILE A 355 9.74 10.84 1.39
N ILE A 356 9.42 10.64 0.10
CA ILE A 356 10.03 9.57 -0.71
C ILE A 356 11.52 9.84 -0.98
N GLY A 357 11.90 11.06 -1.39
CA GLY A 357 13.30 11.43 -1.68
C GLY A 357 14.22 11.49 -0.45
N MET A 358 13.66 11.62 0.76
CA MET A 358 14.37 11.49 2.02
C MET A 358 14.36 10.06 2.55
N CYS A 359 13.22 9.36 2.56
CA CYS A 359 13.13 8.03 3.18
C CYS A 359 13.66 6.92 2.28
N PHE A 360 13.38 6.94 0.98
CA PHE A 360 13.80 5.87 0.07
C PHE A 360 15.34 5.68 0.07
N PRO A 361 16.17 6.73 -0.06
CA PRO A 361 17.62 6.53 -0.14
C PRO A 361 18.23 6.11 1.19
N TYR A 362 17.71 6.54 2.34
CA TYR A 362 18.22 6.08 3.64
C TYR A 362 17.76 4.65 3.93
N ILE A 363 16.55 4.26 3.52
CA ILE A 363 16.11 2.86 3.55
C ILE A 363 16.99 2.02 2.62
N GLU A 364 17.34 2.52 1.44
CA GLU A 364 18.22 1.86 0.46
C GLU A 364 19.66 1.72 0.98
N GLU A 365 20.30 2.79 1.47
CA GLU A 365 21.66 2.79 2.03
C GLU A 365 21.80 1.80 3.22
N ILE A 366 20.80 1.79 4.12
CA ILE A 366 20.69 0.82 5.23
C ILE A 366 20.39 -0.60 4.71
N CYS A 367 19.57 -0.74 3.66
CA CYS A 367 19.24 -2.03 3.03
C CYS A 367 20.40 -2.64 2.24
N LEU A 368 21.31 -1.83 1.69
CA LEU A 368 22.47 -2.26 0.90
C LEU A 368 23.74 -2.40 1.73
N LYS A 369 23.73 -1.90 2.99
CA LYS A 369 24.90 -1.82 3.90
C LYS A 369 26.03 -0.91 3.37
N GLU A 370 25.68 0.11 2.59
CA GLU A 370 26.66 1.04 1.99
C GLU A 370 27.19 2.10 2.98
N SER A 371 26.54 2.26 4.14
CA SER A 371 26.98 3.15 5.22
C SER A 371 28.15 2.53 6.02
N GLU A 372 29.40 2.77 5.62
CA GLU A 372 30.59 2.29 6.37
C GLU A 372 30.69 2.83 7.80
N VAL A 373 30.26 4.09 8.04
CA VAL A 373 30.29 4.74 9.37
C VAL A 373 29.06 5.63 9.55
N VAL A 374 28.35 5.46 10.67
CA VAL A 374 27.28 6.36 11.12
C VAL A 374 27.79 7.22 12.27
N LEU A 375 28.02 8.52 12.02
CA LEU A 375 28.50 9.44 13.04
C LEU A 375 27.35 9.93 13.94
N CYS A 376 27.15 9.27 15.08
CA CYS A 376 26.29 9.77 16.15
C CYS A 376 26.93 11.01 16.79
N GLY A 377 26.41 12.21 16.48
CA GLY A 377 26.91 13.49 16.98
C GLY A 377 26.59 13.76 18.46
N GLY A 378 27.15 12.98 19.38
CA GLY A 378 27.22 13.29 20.80
C GLY A 378 28.57 13.93 21.15
N SER A 379 28.56 15.11 21.79
CA SER A 379 29.78 15.80 22.19
C SER A 379 30.28 15.31 23.57
N GLU A 380 30.82 14.09 23.63
CA GLU A 380 31.40 13.56 24.86
C GLU A 380 32.82 14.11 25.08
N SER A 381 32.94 15.08 26.00
CA SER A 381 34.23 15.49 26.54
C SER A 381 34.69 14.44 27.55
N MET A 382 35.69 13.61 27.20
CA MET A 382 36.28 12.65 28.14
C MET A 382 36.91 13.33 29.36
N SER A 383 37.19 14.64 29.31
CA SER A 383 37.60 15.47 30.44
C SER A 383 36.47 15.82 31.43
N GLN A 384 35.23 15.40 31.15
CA GLN A 384 34.01 15.68 31.94
C GLN A 384 33.26 14.39 32.34
N ALA A 385 33.89 13.21 32.23
CA ALA A 385 33.29 11.96 32.66
C ALA A 385 32.93 12.02 34.16
N PRO A 386 31.66 11.82 34.55
CA PRO A 386 31.23 12.05 35.92
C PRO A 386 31.63 10.88 36.83
N TYR A 387 32.36 11.20 37.91
CA TYR A 387 32.58 10.24 38.99
C TYR A 387 31.26 9.83 39.64
N ALA A 388 31.00 8.53 39.72
CA ALA A 388 29.78 7.97 40.27
C ALA A 388 30.00 7.47 41.71
N VAL A 389 29.09 7.83 42.62
CA VAL A 389 29.03 7.28 43.99
C VAL A 389 27.77 6.42 44.10
N ARG A 390 27.91 5.11 43.79
CA ARG A 390 26.76 4.19 43.61
C ARG A 390 25.80 4.11 44.81
N ASN A 391 26.27 4.42 46.01
CA ASN A 391 25.55 4.20 47.26
C ASN A 391 24.71 5.40 47.75
N ILE A 392 24.71 6.55 47.07
CA ILE A 392 24.02 7.78 47.53
C ILE A 392 22.49 7.69 47.52
N ARG A 393 21.88 6.79 46.70
CA ARG A 393 20.42 6.76 46.44
C ARG A 393 19.54 6.61 47.70
N PHE A 394 20.08 6.11 48.82
CA PHE A 394 19.35 5.93 50.08
C PHE A 394 19.81 6.87 51.21
N GLY A 395 20.63 7.88 50.89
CA GLY A 395 21.18 8.86 51.83
C GLY A 395 22.47 8.39 52.51
N THR A 396 23.36 9.35 52.77
CA THR A 396 24.68 9.13 53.39
C THR A 396 24.85 10.03 54.60
N LYS A 397 25.50 9.54 55.66
CA LYS A 397 25.79 10.34 56.86
C LYS A 397 26.78 11.46 56.55
N PHE A 398 26.57 12.63 57.14
CA PHE A 398 27.47 13.77 57.03
C PHE A 398 28.86 13.42 57.59
N GLY A 399 29.93 13.80 56.88
CA GLY A 399 31.32 13.53 57.30
C GLY A 399 31.88 12.13 56.98
N VAL A 400 31.19 11.33 56.16
CA VAL A 400 31.75 10.07 55.61
C VAL A 400 32.37 10.33 54.24
N ASP A 401 33.62 9.90 54.05
CA ASP A 401 34.35 10.09 52.81
C ASP A 401 33.79 9.18 51.69
N LEU A 402 33.47 9.77 50.54
CA LEU A 402 32.66 9.11 49.50
C LEU A 402 33.56 8.53 48.41
N LYS A 403 33.56 7.20 48.25
CA LYS A 403 34.28 6.55 47.15
C LYS A 403 33.66 6.92 45.79
N MET A 404 34.38 7.76 45.08
CA MET A 404 34.16 8.18 43.69
C MET A 404 34.68 7.09 42.75
N GLU A 405 33.81 6.45 41.97
CA GLU A 405 34.23 5.56 40.88
C GLU A 405 34.31 6.33 39.56
N ASP A 406 35.43 6.19 38.84
CA ASP A 406 35.54 6.59 37.45
C ASP A 406 34.70 5.64 36.58
N THR A 407 33.64 6.17 35.95
CA THR A 407 32.72 5.39 35.12
C THR A 407 33.31 4.93 33.80
N LEU A 408 34.33 5.64 33.28
CA LEU A 408 35.03 5.30 32.04
C LEU A 408 35.99 4.13 32.31
N TRP A 409 36.78 4.21 33.38
CA TRP A 409 37.73 3.15 33.75
C TRP A 409 37.03 1.82 34.10
N ALA A 410 35.86 1.90 34.74
CA ALA A 410 35.02 0.74 35.03
C ALA A 410 34.46 0.06 33.77
N GLY A 411 34.25 0.81 32.67
CA GLY A 411 33.79 0.28 31.38
C GLY A 411 34.90 -0.29 30.50
N LEU A 412 36.12 0.25 30.60
CA LEU A 412 37.30 -0.18 29.82
C LEU A 412 38.12 -1.31 30.48
N THR A 413 37.66 -1.83 31.62
CA THR A 413 38.29 -2.93 32.36
C THR A 413 37.58 -4.25 32.06
N ASP A 414 38.33 -5.29 31.69
CA ASP A 414 37.77 -6.62 31.44
C ASP A 414 37.06 -7.16 32.70
N LEU A 415 35.80 -7.58 32.54
CA LEU A 415 34.96 -7.98 33.66
C LEU A 415 35.36 -9.32 34.29
N HIS A 416 36.12 -10.17 33.61
CA HIS A 416 36.60 -11.45 34.12
C HIS A 416 38.03 -11.32 34.68
N VAL A 417 38.95 -10.72 33.92
CA VAL A 417 40.39 -10.65 34.28
C VAL A 417 40.74 -9.43 35.14
N LYS A 418 39.88 -8.39 35.16
CA LYS A 418 40.09 -7.11 35.86
C LYS A 418 41.30 -6.29 35.38
N ILE A 419 41.73 -6.52 34.14
CA ILE A 419 42.80 -5.78 33.45
C ILE A 419 42.15 -4.81 32.44
N PRO A 420 42.66 -3.57 32.25
CA PRO A 420 42.20 -2.69 31.19
C PRO A 420 42.37 -3.35 29.81
N MET A 421 41.32 -3.33 28.98
CA MET A 421 41.25 -4.15 27.76
C MET A 421 42.40 -3.88 26.78
N GLY A 422 42.85 -2.62 26.68
CA GLY A 422 44.00 -2.21 25.85
C GLY A 422 45.36 -2.77 26.30
N ILE A 423 45.45 -3.42 27.46
CA ILE A 423 46.66 -4.08 27.97
C ILE A 423 46.44 -5.60 28.18
N THR A 424 45.32 -6.15 27.71
CA THR A 424 44.92 -7.53 28.03
C THR A 424 45.52 -8.56 27.07
N ALA A 425 45.51 -8.32 25.75
CA ALA A 425 45.89 -9.34 24.76
C ALA A 425 47.35 -9.83 24.89
N GLU A 426 48.31 -8.90 24.94
CA GLU A 426 49.74 -9.24 25.00
C GLU A 426 50.13 -9.82 26.37
N ASN A 427 49.60 -9.26 27.46
CA ASN A 427 49.86 -9.78 28.81
C ASN A 427 49.25 -11.17 29.02
N LEU A 428 48.07 -11.48 28.46
CA LEU A 428 47.50 -12.83 28.52
C LEU A 428 48.32 -13.84 27.71
N ALA A 429 48.86 -13.44 26.55
CA ALA A 429 49.76 -14.30 25.78
C ALA A 429 51.04 -14.63 26.58
N VAL A 430 51.63 -13.65 27.25
CA VAL A 430 52.77 -13.86 28.17
C VAL A 430 52.38 -14.71 29.38
N GLN A 431 51.24 -14.43 30.03
CA GLN A 431 50.77 -15.10 31.24
C GLN A 431 50.46 -16.59 31.02
N TYR A 432 49.95 -16.96 29.84
CA TYR A 432 49.65 -18.35 29.48
C TYR A 432 50.76 -19.02 28.65
N GLU A 433 51.96 -18.42 28.62
CA GLU A 433 53.14 -18.91 27.89
C GLU A 433 52.88 -19.19 26.39
N ILE A 434 51.88 -18.51 25.80
CA ILE A 434 51.49 -18.66 24.40
C ILE A 434 52.55 -18.00 23.54
N SER A 435 53.49 -18.79 23.04
CA SER A 435 54.58 -18.29 22.22
C SER A 435 54.04 -17.62 20.95
N ARG A 436 54.81 -16.67 20.41
CA ARG A 436 54.43 -16.04 19.14
C ARG A 436 54.32 -17.07 18.01
N GLU A 437 55.15 -18.11 18.05
CA GLU A 437 55.12 -19.22 17.10
C GLU A 437 53.81 -20.03 17.21
N ASP A 438 53.20 -20.14 18.39
CA ASP A 438 51.92 -20.86 18.57
C ASP A 438 50.71 -20.03 18.11
N CYS A 439 50.73 -18.72 18.34
CA CYS A 439 49.81 -17.78 17.70
C CYS A 439 49.90 -17.86 16.16
N ASP A 440 51.12 -17.82 15.61
CA ASP A 440 51.35 -17.86 14.17
C ASP A 440 51.05 -19.27 13.57
N LYS A 441 51.29 -20.37 14.31
CA LYS A 441 50.82 -21.74 13.94
C LYS A 441 49.30 -21.86 13.96
N TYR A 442 48.61 -21.24 14.92
CA TYR A 442 47.15 -21.24 14.99
C TYR A 442 46.56 -20.47 13.80
N ALA A 443 47.11 -19.28 13.50
CA ALA A 443 46.78 -18.52 12.31
C ALA A 443 47.09 -19.28 11.01
N HIS A 444 48.21 -20.02 10.95
CA HIS A 444 48.54 -20.86 9.79
C HIS A 444 47.53 -22.02 9.63
N LYS A 445 47.09 -22.65 10.73
CA LYS A 445 46.06 -23.70 10.70
C LYS A 445 44.68 -23.18 10.26
N THR A 446 44.28 -21.97 10.66
CA THR A 446 43.03 -21.38 10.15
C THR A 446 43.13 -21.02 8.67
N GLN A 447 44.27 -20.47 8.22
CA GLN A 447 44.54 -20.22 6.79
C GLN A 447 44.55 -21.52 5.95
N GLN A 448 45.13 -22.61 6.46
CA GLN A 448 45.09 -23.93 5.78
C GLN A 448 43.66 -24.49 5.68
N ARG A 449 42.85 -24.38 6.75
CA ARG A 449 41.44 -24.80 6.74
C ARG A 449 40.62 -24.00 5.73
N TRP A 450 40.76 -22.67 5.76
CA TRP A 450 40.13 -21.77 4.79
C TRP A 450 40.53 -22.10 3.34
N LYS A 451 41.81 -22.41 3.08
CA LYS A 451 42.29 -22.81 1.76
C LYS A 451 41.66 -24.12 1.27
N ALA A 452 41.43 -25.09 2.15
CA ALA A 452 40.75 -26.35 1.80
C ALA A 452 39.25 -26.14 1.52
N GLU A 453 38.58 -25.34 2.36
CA GLU A 453 37.17 -24.99 2.22
C GLU A 453 36.91 -24.18 0.93
N THR A 454 37.78 -23.21 0.63
CA THR A 454 37.75 -22.42 -0.61
C THR A 454 38.03 -23.26 -1.86
N HIS A 455 38.86 -24.30 -1.75
CA HIS A 455 39.09 -25.24 -2.85
C HIS A 455 37.83 -26.07 -3.16
N TYR A 456 37.18 -26.65 -2.14
CA TYR A 456 35.90 -27.35 -2.31
C TYR A 456 34.79 -26.40 -2.80
N GLY A 457 34.70 -25.19 -2.25
CA GLY A 457 33.72 -24.18 -2.67
C GLY A 457 33.88 -23.71 -4.12
N ARG A 458 35.10 -23.73 -4.68
CA ARG A 458 35.35 -23.50 -6.11
C ARG A 458 35.01 -24.72 -6.97
N VAL A 459 35.37 -25.94 -6.55
CA VAL A 459 35.07 -27.18 -7.29
C VAL A 459 33.56 -27.45 -7.35
N LEU A 460 32.81 -27.06 -6.32
CA LEU A 460 31.34 -27.14 -6.27
C LEU A 460 30.63 -25.86 -6.75
N ASN A 461 31.40 -24.84 -7.16
CA ASN A 461 30.91 -23.56 -7.71
C ASN A 461 29.94 -22.77 -6.78
N VAL A 462 30.19 -22.80 -5.46
CA VAL A 462 29.35 -22.20 -4.40
C VAL A 462 29.89 -20.84 -3.91
N LEU A 463 31.16 -20.53 -4.15
CA LEU A 463 31.80 -19.27 -3.71
C LEU A 463 32.20 -18.39 -4.91
N PRO A 464 31.80 -17.10 -4.95
CA PRO A 464 32.31 -16.13 -5.90
C PRO A 464 33.82 -15.89 -5.75
N ASN A 465 34.48 -15.49 -6.84
CA ASN A 465 35.88 -15.07 -6.81
C ASN A 465 36.03 -13.59 -6.39
N GLU A 466 35.70 -13.27 -5.14
CA GLU A 466 36.40 -12.27 -4.31
C GLU A 466 35.82 -12.25 -2.88
N SER A 467 36.61 -11.77 -1.92
CA SER A 467 36.42 -12.08 -0.50
C SER A 467 36.53 -10.86 0.40
N LEU A 468 35.70 -10.79 1.43
CA LEU A 468 36.02 -10.08 2.67
C LEU A 468 35.38 -10.78 3.89
N LEU A 469 36.00 -10.61 5.05
CA LEU A 469 35.70 -11.32 6.30
C LEU A 469 35.02 -10.39 7.31
N LEU A 470 34.36 -10.96 8.32
CA LEU A 470 34.60 -10.57 9.73
C LEU A 470 34.04 -11.60 10.72
N ASN A 471 34.38 -11.43 12.00
CA ASN A 471 34.40 -12.48 13.02
C ASN A 471 33.04 -12.84 13.64
N GLY A 472 32.93 -14.11 14.05
CA GLY A 472 32.57 -14.51 15.42
C GLY A 472 31.32 -13.95 16.11
N THR A 473 30.34 -14.83 16.33
CA THR A 473 29.46 -14.85 17.52
C THR A 473 28.54 -13.65 17.79
N GLU A 474 28.00 -13.01 16.75
CA GLU A 474 26.76 -12.23 16.87
C GLU A 474 25.58 -12.89 16.15
N ALA A 475 24.36 -12.59 16.60
CA ALA A 475 23.14 -13.18 16.05
C ALA A 475 22.89 -12.72 14.61
N ARG A 476 22.22 -13.56 13.80
CA ARG A 476 21.93 -13.29 12.38
C ARG A 476 20.99 -12.09 12.19
N VAL A 477 21.55 -10.87 12.14
CA VAL A 477 20.84 -9.69 11.62
C VAL A 477 20.64 -9.89 10.12
N LEU A 478 19.40 -10.16 9.71
CA LEU A 478 19.04 -10.31 8.31
C LEU A 478 19.34 -9.01 7.54
N HIS A 479 19.83 -9.14 6.31
CA HIS A 479 20.07 -8.01 5.40
C HIS A 479 18.75 -7.24 5.20
N PRO A 480 18.64 -5.92 5.47
CA PRO A 480 17.33 -5.29 5.56
C PRO A 480 16.54 -5.29 4.24
N SER A 481 17.23 -5.36 3.09
CA SER A 481 16.61 -5.59 1.77
C SER A 481 15.97 -6.98 1.66
N VAL A 482 16.52 -8.04 2.25
CA VAL A 482 15.88 -9.37 2.30
C VAL A 482 14.58 -9.29 3.10
N THR A 483 14.60 -8.60 4.25
CA THR A 483 13.39 -8.33 5.04
C THR A 483 12.37 -7.52 4.24
N MET A 484 12.79 -6.47 3.53
CA MET A 484 11.92 -5.66 2.67
C MET A 484 11.27 -6.48 1.56
N TYR A 485 12.06 -7.25 0.81
CA TYR A 485 11.57 -8.03 -0.31
C TYR A 485 10.70 -9.21 0.10
N TRP A 486 11.00 -9.86 1.24
CA TRP A 486 10.11 -10.86 1.83
C TRP A 486 8.79 -10.25 2.31
N SER A 487 8.84 -9.13 3.03
CA SER A 487 7.65 -8.42 3.51
C SER A 487 6.78 -7.94 2.35
N LEU A 488 7.39 -7.44 1.27
CA LEU A 488 6.67 -7.07 0.05
C LEU A 488 6.08 -8.31 -0.67
N SER A 489 6.79 -9.45 -0.70
CA SER A 489 6.28 -10.73 -1.25
C SER A 489 5.02 -11.23 -0.55
N VAL A 490 4.95 -11.05 0.76
CA VAL A 490 3.76 -11.38 1.57
C VAL A 490 2.67 -10.32 1.37
N SER A 491 3.03 -9.04 1.43
CA SER A 491 2.07 -7.92 1.58
C SER A 491 1.42 -7.47 0.27
N ILE A 492 2.11 -7.62 -0.87
CA ILE A 492 1.57 -7.23 -2.18
C ILE A 492 0.26 -7.97 -2.51
N PHE A 493 0.13 -9.23 -2.07
CA PHE A 493 -1.10 -10.03 -2.15
C PHE A 493 -2.31 -9.28 -1.57
N SER A 494 -2.11 -8.62 -0.43
CA SER A 494 -3.14 -7.82 0.24
C SER A 494 -3.46 -6.51 -0.49
N ILE A 495 -2.52 -5.92 -1.24
CA ILE A 495 -2.80 -4.78 -2.15
C ILE A 495 -3.70 -5.25 -3.31
N GLY A 496 -3.39 -6.39 -3.92
CA GLY A 496 -4.24 -7.00 -4.95
C GLY A 496 -5.67 -7.23 -4.44
N GLY A 497 -5.80 -7.81 -3.24
CA GLY A 497 -7.08 -8.00 -2.56
C GLY A 497 -7.84 -6.70 -2.30
N MET A 498 -7.15 -5.67 -1.78
CA MET A 498 -7.72 -4.35 -1.47
C MET A 498 -8.34 -3.68 -2.72
N VAL A 499 -7.60 -3.64 -3.84
CA VAL A 499 -8.08 -3.02 -5.09
C VAL A 499 -9.27 -3.80 -5.66
N SER A 500 -9.21 -5.13 -5.62
CA SER A 500 -10.27 -5.99 -6.17
C SER A 500 -11.57 -5.97 -5.34
N SER A 501 -11.53 -5.76 -4.02
CA SER A 501 -12.76 -5.66 -3.20
C SER A 501 -13.79 -4.62 -3.71
N PHE A 502 -13.33 -3.54 -4.36
CA PHE A 502 -14.22 -2.53 -4.95
C PHE A 502 -14.85 -2.94 -6.29
N LEU A 503 -14.30 -3.96 -6.95
CA LEU A 503 -14.68 -4.38 -8.30
C LEU A 503 -15.63 -5.57 -8.30
N VAL A 504 -15.68 -6.37 -7.22
CA VAL A 504 -16.63 -7.50 -7.01
C VAL A 504 -18.04 -7.19 -7.51
N GLY A 505 -18.62 -6.09 -7.02
CA GLY A 505 -19.99 -5.71 -7.35
C GLY A 505 -20.18 -5.28 -8.80
N TRP A 506 -19.15 -4.76 -9.46
CA TRP A 506 -19.18 -4.40 -10.87
C TRP A 506 -19.06 -5.65 -11.76
N VAL A 507 -18.12 -6.55 -11.46
CA VAL A 507 -17.95 -7.81 -12.20
C VAL A 507 -19.22 -8.66 -12.11
N GLY A 508 -19.76 -8.84 -10.90
CA GLY A 508 -20.97 -9.63 -10.67
C GLY A 508 -22.22 -9.08 -11.36
N ASP A 509 -22.48 -7.77 -11.31
CA ASP A 509 -23.65 -7.16 -11.97
C ASP A 509 -23.50 -7.00 -13.49
N SER A 510 -22.29 -7.06 -14.06
CA SER A 510 -22.04 -6.85 -15.51
C SER A 510 -21.89 -8.15 -16.30
N LEU A 511 -21.11 -9.11 -15.81
CA LEU A 511 -20.88 -10.39 -16.52
C LEU A 511 -21.87 -11.48 -16.11
N GLY A 512 -22.41 -11.41 -14.88
CA GLY A 512 -23.02 -12.55 -14.20
C GLY A 512 -22.03 -13.23 -13.25
N ARG A 513 -22.50 -14.20 -12.47
CA ARG A 513 -21.73 -14.82 -11.39
C ARG A 513 -20.86 -15.96 -11.93
N ILE A 514 -21.39 -16.84 -12.79
CA ILE A 514 -20.61 -17.89 -13.46
C ILE A 514 -19.58 -17.29 -14.41
N LYS A 515 -20.01 -16.38 -15.28
CA LYS A 515 -19.09 -15.74 -16.24
C LYS A 515 -18.05 -14.87 -15.54
N GLY A 516 -18.45 -14.17 -14.47
CA GLY A 516 -17.53 -13.45 -13.59
C GLY A 516 -16.44 -14.36 -13.01
N MET A 517 -16.82 -15.50 -12.41
CA MET A 517 -15.86 -16.47 -11.88
C MET A 517 -14.93 -17.03 -12.97
N PHE A 518 -15.47 -17.41 -14.14
CA PHE A 518 -14.68 -17.90 -15.27
C PHE A 518 -13.65 -16.87 -15.75
N THR A 519 -14.02 -15.59 -15.84
CA THR A 519 -13.11 -14.51 -16.22
C THR A 519 -12.01 -14.27 -15.17
N VAL A 520 -12.31 -14.31 -13.87
CA VAL A 520 -11.28 -14.07 -12.84
C VAL A 520 -10.33 -15.25 -12.66
N ASN A 521 -10.75 -16.47 -13.00
CA ASN A 521 -9.86 -17.64 -12.99
C ASN A 521 -8.66 -17.48 -13.94
N ILE A 522 -8.79 -16.69 -15.01
CA ILE A 522 -7.66 -16.34 -15.89
C ILE A 522 -6.54 -15.67 -15.08
N LEU A 523 -6.89 -14.82 -14.11
CA LEU A 523 -5.94 -14.14 -13.23
C LEU A 523 -5.24 -15.12 -12.29
N ALA A 524 -5.97 -16.10 -11.74
CA ALA A 524 -5.36 -17.16 -10.92
C ALA A 524 -4.38 -18.03 -11.73
N VAL A 525 -4.72 -18.37 -12.98
CA VAL A 525 -3.82 -19.13 -13.87
C VAL A 525 -2.58 -18.30 -14.21
N VAL A 526 -2.73 -17.02 -14.54
CA VAL A 526 -1.59 -16.11 -14.79
C VAL A 526 -0.72 -15.93 -13.53
N GLY A 527 -1.33 -15.71 -12.36
CA GLY A 527 -0.62 -15.57 -11.09
C GLY A 527 0.12 -16.85 -10.69
N GLY A 528 -0.53 -18.01 -10.87
CA GLY A 528 0.10 -19.31 -10.69
C GLY A 528 1.27 -19.53 -11.65
N LEU A 529 1.10 -19.27 -12.95
CA LEU A 529 2.19 -19.39 -13.93
C LEU A 529 3.37 -18.47 -13.61
N LEU A 530 3.13 -17.24 -13.15
CA LEU A 530 4.20 -16.33 -12.73
C LEU A 530 5.02 -16.87 -11.54
N MET A 531 4.39 -17.50 -10.54
CA MET A 531 5.15 -18.11 -9.43
C MET A 531 5.71 -19.51 -9.79
N GLY A 532 5.03 -20.26 -10.64
CA GLY A 532 5.42 -21.60 -11.09
C GLY A 532 6.66 -21.57 -11.99
N LEU A 533 6.67 -20.61 -12.93
CA LEU A 533 7.83 -20.30 -13.75
C LEU A 533 8.86 -19.44 -13.00
N ALA A 534 8.85 -19.42 -11.65
CA ALA A 534 9.89 -18.77 -10.85
C ALA A 534 11.27 -19.17 -11.34
N LYS A 535 11.56 -20.47 -11.50
CA LYS A 535 12.82 -20.98 -12.09
C LYS A 535 12.90 -20.91 -13.63
N MET A 536 12.46 -19.78 -14.15
CA MET A 536 12.81 -19.22 -15.45
C MET A 536 13.02 -17.72 -15.30
N GLY A 537 12.19 -17.07 -14.47
CA GLY A 537 12.28 -15.66 -14.10
C GLY A 537 13.04 -15.38 -12.81
N PRO A 538 12.85 -14.19 -12.17
CA PRO A 538 13.54 -13.83 -10.91
C PRO A 538 12.81 -13.79 -9.53
N ALA A 539 12.90 -14.85 -8.70
CA ALA A 539 12.30 -15.12 -7.37
C ALA A 539 11.48 -14.04 -6.65
N HIS A 540 11.95 -13.37 -5.58
CA HIS A 540 11.13 -12.38 -4.81
C HIS A 540 10.49 -11.32 -5.71
N ILE A 541 11.12 -11.02 -6.84
CA ILE A 541 10.61 -10.17 -7.90
C ILE A 541 9.48 -11.09 -8.54
N LEU A 542 9.68 -12.15 -9.36
CA LEU A 542 8.61 -13.02 -9.96
C LEU A 542 7.45 -13.47 -9.05
N VAL A 543 7.75 -13.78 -7.80
CA VAL A 543 6.81 -14.14 -6.74
C VAL A 543 5.92 -12.97 -6.36
N ILE A 544 6.46 -11.75 -6.18
CA ILE A 544 5.65 -10.54 -5.94
C ILE A 544 4.64 -10.32 -7.06
N ALA A 545 5.00 -10.68 -8.29
CA ALA A 545 4.08 -10.70 -9.41
C ALA A 545 2.87 -11.58 -9.15
N GLY A 546 3.12 -12.89 -9.10
CA GLY A 546 2.07 -13.87 -9.03
C GLY A 546 1.30 -13.76 -7.73
N ARG A 547 1.94 -13.32 -6.64
CA ARG A 547 1.30 -12.98 -5.36
C ARG A 547 0.22 -11.92 -5.50
N ALA A 548 0.43 -10.82 -6.22
CA ALA A 548 -0.60 -9.77 -6.29
C ALA A 548 -1.55 -9.88 -7.49
N VAL A 549 -1.19 -10.60 -8.57
CA VAL A 549 -2.18 -11.10 -9.53
C VAL A 549 -3.12 -12.10 -8.84
N MET A 550 -2.57 -13.05 -8.07
CA MET A 550 -3.34 -13.98 -7.25
C MET A 550 -4.12 -13.26 -6.14
N GLY A 551 -3.57 -12.21 -5.53
CA GLY A 551 -4.26 -11.37 -4.56
C GLY A 551 -5.48 -10.67 -5.15
N PHE A 552 -5.36 -10.15 -6.38
CA PHE A 552 -6.46 -9.54 -7.13
C PHE A 552 -7.52 -10.58 -7.54
N TYR A 553 -7.11 -11.80 -7.90
CA TYR A 553 -8.03 -12.93 -8.03
C TYR A 553 -8.74 -13.23 -6.71
N CYS A 554 -8.01 -13.36 -5.60
CA CYS A 554 -8.55 -13.72 -4.29
C CYS A 554 -9.58 -12.70 -3.78
N GLY A 555 -9.33 -11.40 -3.93
CA GLY A 555 -10.28 -10.35 -3.53
C GLY A 555 -11.50 -10.19 -4.46
N LEU A 556 -11.43 -10.68 -5.71
CA LEU A 556 -12.64 -10.87 -6.54
C LEU A 556 -13.38 -12.15 -6.15
N SER A 557 -12.66 -13.26 -5.97
CA SER A 557 -13.19 -14.59 -5.68
C SER A 557 -13.91 -14.63 -4.33
N SER A 558 -13.34 -14.00 -3.28
CA SER A 558 -13.97 -13.89 -1.96
C SER A 558 -15.24 -13.02 -1.92
N GLY A 559 -15.55 -12.32 -3.01
CA GLY A 559 -16.83 -11.65 -3.21
C GLY A 559 -17.78 -12.41 -4.14
N LEU A 560 -17.28 -12.93 -5.27
CA LEU A 560 -18.08 -13.61 -6.29
C LEU A 560 -18.56 -15.00 -5.87
N VAL A 561 -17.73 -15.78 -5.17
CA VAL A 561 -18.08 -17.13 -4.69
C VAL A 561 -19.23 -17.10 -3.67
N PRO A 562 -19.16 -16.33 -2.56
CA PRO A 562 -20.30 -16.25 -1.64
C PRO A 562 -21.54 -15.58 -2.25
N MET A 563 -21.40 -14.67 -3.23
CA MET A 563 -22.53 -14.12 -3.98
C MET A 563 -23.24 -15.21 -4.80
N TYR A 564 -22.50 -16.02 -5.56
CA TYR A 564 -23.06 -17.13 -6.33
C TYR A 564 -23.73 -18.16 -5.42
N ILE A 565 -23.03 -18.64 -4.39
CA ILE A 565 -23.55 -19.61 -3.42
C ILE A 565 -24.81 -19.07 -2.75
N GLY A 566 -24.80 -17.84 -2.27
CA GLY A 566 -25.95 -17.22 -1.59
C GLY A 566 -27.20 -17.13 -2.47
N GLU A 567 -27.03 -16.92 -3.78
CA GLU A 567 -28.13 -16.75 -4.73
C GLU A 567 -28.75 -18.07 -5.22
N ILE A 568 -27.95 -19.13 -5.36
CA ILE A 568 -28.44 -20.47 -5.75
C ILE A 568 -28.91 -21.30 -4.55
N ALA A 569 -28.43 -21.00 -3.34
CA ALA A 569 -28.72 -21.78 -2.16
C ALA A 569 -30.22 -21.70 -1.76
N PRO A 570 -30.87 -22.84 -1.46
CA PRO A 570 -32.18 -22.85 -0.82
C PRO A 570 -32.15 -22.06 0.48
N THR A 571 -33.18 -21.25 0.73
CA THR A 571 -33.21 -20.27 1.83
C THR A 571 -32.98 -20.91 3.21
N ALA A 572 -33.40 -22.17 3.42
CA ALA A 572 -33.14 -22.94 4.65
C ALA A 572 -31.67 -23.36 4.88
N TYR A 573 -30.85 -23.46 3.82
CA TYR A 573 -29.46 -23.94 3.88
C TYR A 573 -28.43 -22.87 3.46
N ARG A 574 -28.87 -21.64 3.17
CA ARG A 574 -28.03 -20.53 2.68
C ARG A 574 -26.85 -20.20 3.60
N GLY A 575 -27.05 -20.26 4.93
CA GLY A 575 -25.98 -20.09 5.91
C GLY A 575 -24.93 -21.19 5.81
N ALA A 576 -25.34 -22.44 5.98
CA ALA A 576 -24.46 -23.62 5.91
C ALA A 576 -23.67 -23.69 4.59
N LEU A 577 -24.35 -23.51 3.44
CA LEU A 577 -23.67 -23.49 2.14
C LEU A 577 -22.70 -22.31 2.01
N GLY A 578 -23.03 -21.14 2.56
CA GLY A 578 -22.11 -20.00 2.62
C GLY A 578 -20.84 -20.29 3.44
N THR A 579 -20.93 -21.06 4.53
CA THR A 579 -19.77 -21.43 5.35
C THR A 579 -18.77 -22.35 4.64
N LEU A 580 -19.19 -23.08 3.59
CA LEU A 580 -18.28 -23.88 2.77
C LEU A 580 -17.17 -23.04 2.13
N HIS A 581 -17.40 -21.74 1.92
CA HIS A 581 -16.36 -20.82 1.43
C HIS A 581 -15.20 -20.67 2.42
N GLN A 582 -15.50 -20.42 3.71
CA GLN A 582 -14.47 -20.35 4.76
C GLN A 582 -13.79 -21.72 4.96
N LEU A 583 -14.57 -22.81 4.93
CA LEU A 583 -14.02 -24.16 5.06
C LEU A 583 -13.05 -24.50 3.91
N ALA A 584 -13.35 -24.08 2.68
CA ALA A 584 -12.45 -24.23 1.54
C ALA A 584 -11.17 -23.39 1.66
N ILE A 585 -11.24 -22.18 2.23
CA ILE A 585 -10.07 -21.33 2.49
C ILE A 585 -9.12 -22.04 3.46
N VAL A 586 -9.61 -22.51 4.62
CA VAL A 586 -8.73 -23.11 5.64
C VAL A 586 -8.21 -24.48 5.22
N THR A 587 -9.00 -25.26 4.48
CA THR A 587 -8.55 -26.50 3.82
C THR A 587 -7.44 -26.21 2.81
N GLY A 588 -7.55 -25.10 2.05
CA GLY A 588 -6.51 -24.65 1.13
C GLY A 588 -5.22 -24.23 1.84
N ILE A 589 -5.31 -23.59 3.02
CA ILE A 589 -4.15 -23.27 3.87
C ILE A 589 -3.47 -24.56 4.33
N LEU A 590 -4.22 -25.53 4.88
CA LEU A 590 -3.69 -26.80 5.35
C LEU A 590 -3.02 -27.60 4.21
N ILE A 591 -3.67 -27.72 3.04
CA ILE A 591 -3.07 -28.35 1.86
C ILE A 591 -1.75 -27.67 1.51
N SER A 592 -1.73 -26.32 1.44
CA SER A 592 -0.54 -25.54 1.10
C SER A 592 0.61 -25.74 2.09
N GLN A 593 0.32 -25.86 3.38
CA GLN A 593 1.32 -26.16 4.41
C GLN A 593 1.87 -27.59 4.29
N VAL A 594 1.03 -28.57 3.96
CA VAL A 594 1.46 -29.96 3.74
C VAL A 594 2.32 -30.09 2.49
N ILE A 595 1.90 -29.57 1.34
CA ILE A 595 2.74 -29.62 0.12
C ILE A 595 4.01 -28.75 0.24
N GLY A 596 4.00 -27.77 1.16
CA GLY A 596 5.16 -26.97 1.57
C GLY A 596 6.15 -27.68 2.51
N LEU A 597 6.00 -28.99 2.76
CA LEU A 597 7.04 -29.80 3.41
C LEU A 597 8.28 -29.91 2.52
N ASP A 598 9.46 -29.90 3.16
CA ASP A 598 10.76 -29.98 2.50
C ASP A 598 10.87 -31.21 1.56
N PHE A 599 10.49 -32.40 2.04
CA PHE A 599 10.51 -33.63 1.22
C PHE A 599 9.44 -33.69 0.10
N LEU A 600 8.55 -32.69 0.00
CA LEU A 600 7.59 -32.54 -1.09
C LEU A 600 8.01 -31.39 -2.01
N LEU A 601 7.44 -30.19 -1.81
CA LEU A 601 7.68 -29.03 -2.67
C LEU A 601 8.24 -27.82 -1.90
N GLY A 602 8.50 -27.95 -0.60
CA GLY A 602 9.05 -26.88 0.26
C GLY A 602 10.57 -26.67 0.16
N ASN A 603 11.29 -27.56 -0.52
CA ASN A 603 12.74 -27.51 -0.67
C ASN A 603 13.23 -26.46 -1.69
N ASP A 604 14.53 -26.17 -1.63
CA ASP A 604 15.25 -25.25 -2.53
C ASP A 604 15.06 -25.57 -4.02
N ILE A 605 14.78 -26.82 -4.39
CA ILE A 605 14.57 -27.24 -5.79
C ILE A 605 13.14 -26.93 -6.25
N MET A 606 12.13 -27.30 -5.45
CA MET A 606 10.74 -27.44 -5.87
C MET A 606 9.78 -26.32 -5.41
N TRP A 607 10.24 -25.34 -4.61
CA TRP A 607 9.41 -24.21 -4.18
C TRP A 607 8.72 -23.39 -5.31
N PRO A 608 9.22 -23.31 -6.57
CA PRO A 608 8.45 -22.74 -7.67
C PRO A 608 7.15 -23.51 -7.92
N VAL A 609 7.24 -24.85 -7.95
CA VAL A 609 6.12 -25.75 -8.23
C VAL A 609 5.06 -25.64 -7.12
N LEU A 610 5.50 -25.56 -5.86
CA LEU A 610 4.64 -25.27 -4.70
C LEU A 610 3.75 -24.03 -4.93
N LEU A 611 4.37 -22.91 -5.32
CA LEU A 611 3.62 -21.67 -5.55
C LEU A 611 2.81 -21.73 -6.87
N GLY A 612 3.34 -22.37 -7.90
CA GLY A 612 2.70 -22.46 -9.22
C GLY A 612 1.42 -23.30 -9.24
N LEU A 613 1.36 -24.34 -8.42
CA LEU A 613 0.19 -25.19 -8.25
C LEU A 613 -1.06 -24.41 -7.78
N SER A 614 -0.91 -23.21 -7.19
CA SER A 614 -2.04 -22.34 -6.84
C SER A 614 -2.94 -21.97 -8.04
N GLY A 615 -2.42 -21.97 -9.27
CA GLY A 615 -3.22 -21.75 -10.48
C GLY A 615 -4.01 -22.98 -10.96
N ALA A 616 -3.59 -24.20 -10.59
CA ALA A 616 -4.18 -25.44 -11.11
C ALA A 616 -5.65 -25.68 -10.69
N PRO A 617 -6.08 -25.40 -9.43
CA PRO A 617 -7.49 -25.43 -9.05
C PRO A 617 -8.38 -24.53 -9.90
N SER A 618 -7.87 -23.40 -10.38
CA SER A 618 -8.62 -22.46 -11.23
C SER A 618 -8.75 -22.94 -12.68
N ILE A 619 -7.80 -23.73 -13.20
CA ILE A 619 -7.96 -24.44 -14.48
C ILE A 619 -9.13 -25.45 -14.36
N LEU A 620 -9.09 -26.29 -13.31
CA LEU A 620 -10.16 -27.26 -13.02
C LEU A 620 -11.52 -26.57 -12.84
N GLN A 621 -11.58 -25.50 -12.04
CA GLN A 621 -12.80 -24.73 -11.83
C GLN A 621 -13.32 -24.13 -13.14
N SER A 622 -12.46 -23.61 -14.02
CA SER A 622 -12.90 -23.07 -15.32
C SER A 622 -13.54 -24.15 -16.22
N VAL A 623 -13.02 -25.38 -16.21
CA VAL A 623 -13.66 -26.51 -16.92
C VAL A 623 -15.02 -26.86 -16.30
N LEU A 624 -15.13 -26.92 -14.98
CA LEU A 624 -16.37 -27.21 -14.28
C LEU A 624 -17.44 -26.11 -14.46
N LEU A 625 -17.03 -24.84 -14.50
CA LEU A 625 -17.91 -23.69 -14.71
C LEU A 625 -18.63 -23.69 -16.07
N LEU A 626 -18.11 -24.41 -17.08
CA LEU A 626 -18.82 -24.62 -18.35
C LEU A 626 -20.13 -25.41 -18.19
N ILE A 627 -20.20 -26.25 -17.15
CA ILE A 627 -21.37 -27.08 -16.85
C ILE A 627 -22.32 -26.32 -15.91
N CYS A 628 -21.81 -25.52 -14.98
CA CYS A 628 -22.60 -24.78 -13.99
C CYS A 628 -23.56 -23.74 -14.64
N PRO A 629 -24.86 -23.72 -14.30
CA PRO A 629 -25.77 -22.69 -14.78
C PRO A 629 -25.61 -21.37 -14.01
N GLU A 630 -25.94 -20.25 -14.67
CA GLU A 630 -25.88 -18.90 -14.10
C GLU A 630 -26.91 -18.69 -12.97
N SER A 631 -26.71 -17.70 -12.10
CA SER A 631 -27.62 -17.42 -10.97
C SER A 631 -29.08 -17.12 -11.43
N PRO A 632 -30.11 -17.80 -10.86
CA PRO A 632 -31.51 -17.48 -11.16
C PRO A 632 -31.88 -16.05 -10.77
N ARG A 633 -31.36 -15.57 -9.63
CA ARG A 633 -31.57 -14.21 -9.12
C ARG A 633 -30.97 -13.17 -10.05
N TYR A 634 -29.79 -13.43 -10.62
CA TYR A 634 -29.20 -12.56 -11.64
C TYR A 634 -30.07 -12.51 -12.91
N LEU A 635 -30.50 -13.66 -13.43
CA LEU A 635 -31.35 -13.74 -14.62
C LEU A 635 -32.68 -13.00 -14.43
N TYR A 636 -33.37 -13.19 -13.30
CA TYR A 636 -34.68 -12.59 -13.03
C TYR A 636 -34.62 -11.12 -12.56
N ILE A 637 -33.82 -10.82 -11.53
CA ILE A 637 -33.81 -9.52 -10.86
C ILE A 637 -33.04 -8.50 -11.71
N LYS A 638 -31.87 -8.89 -12.25
CA LYS A 638 -30.95 -7.98 -12.94
C LYS A 638 -31.16 -7.92 -14.46
N LEU A 639 -31.45 -9.05 -15.12
CA LEU A 639 -31.65 -9.12 -16.58
C LEU A 639 -33.14 -9.17 -16.99
N GLY A 640 -34.08 -9.36 -16.06
CA GLY A 640 -35.51 -9.43 -16.36
C GLY A 640 -35.95 -10.69 -17.12
N LYS A 641 -35.09 -11.70 -17.23
CA LYS A 641 -35.32 -12.91 -18.03
C LYS A 641 -35.98 -14.02 -17.22
N GLU A 642 -37.30 -13.97 -17.11
CA GLU A 642 -38.06 -14.93 -16.30
C GLU A 642 -37.92 -16.39 -16.77
N GLU A 643 -38.04 -16.67 -18.08
CA GLU A 643 -37.96 -18.04 -18.59
C GLU A 643 -36.56 -18.66 -18.48
N GLU A 644 -35.49 -17.88 -18.62
CA GLU A 644 -34.13 -18.35 -18.33
C GLU A 644 -33.95 -18.63 -16.83
N ALA A 645 -34.54 -17.82 -15.94
CA ALA A 645 -34.52 -18.07 -14.50
C ALA A 645 -35.31 -19.33 -14.11
N LYS A 646 -36.50 -19.57 -14.68
CA LYS A 646 -37.29 -20.80 -14.48
C LYS A 646 -36.52 -22.04 -14.94
N LYS A 647 -35.93 -21.99 -16.15
CA LYS A 647 -35.11 -23.08 -16.70
C LYS A 647 -33.90 -23.40 -15.81
N THR A 648 -33.25 -22.36 -15.28
CA THR A 648 -32.14 -22.49 -14.32
C THR A 648 -32.60 -23.10 -12.98
N LEU A 649 -33.71 -22.64 -12.41
CA LEU A 649 -34.27 -23.19 -11.17
C LEU A 649 -34.60 -24.69 -11.32
N LYS A 650 -35.22 -25.08 -12.44
CA LYS A 650 -35.49 -26.48 -12.76
C LYS A 650 -34.21 -27.32 -12.89
N ARG A 651 -33.14 -26.73 -13.43
CA ARG A 651 -31.82 -27.41 -13.50
C ARG A 651 -31.17 -27.63 -12.13
N PHE A 652 -31.50 -26.82 -11.12
CA PHE A 652 -31.01 -27.02 -9.75
C PHE A 652 -31.87 -27.94 -8.88
N LYS A 653 -33.20 -27.93 -9.04
CA LYS A 653 -34.13 -28.67 -8.15
C LYS A 653 -34.92 -29.80 -8.82
N GLY A 654 -34.74 -30.03 -10.12
CA GLY A 654 -35.56 -30.96 -10.92
C GLY A 654 -36.79 -30.28 -11.52
N GLU A 655 -37.72 -31.08 -12.09
CA GLU A 655 -39.01 -30.56 -12.55
C GLU A 655 -39.96 -30.33 -11.37
N TYR A 656 -40.33 -29.06 -11.13
CA TYR A 656 -41.24 -28.63 -10.06
C TYR A 656 -41.91 -27.29 -10.43
N ASP A 657 -42.94 -26.90 -9.65
CA ASP A 657 -43.55 -25.58 -9.76
C ASP A 657 -42.61 -24.46 -9.24
N THR A 658 -41.99 -23.75 -10.17
CA THR A 658 -41.11 -22.60 -9.90
C THR A 658 -41.85 -21.37 -9.36
N THR A 659 -43.18 -21.32 -9.36
CA THR A 659 -43.96 -20.10 -9.09
C THR A 659 -43.66 -19.49 -7.72
N LYS A 660 -43.41 -20.33 -6.69
CA LYS A 660 -43.00 -19.85 -5.35
C LYS A 660 -41.64 -19.15 -5.34
N ASP A 661 -40.64 -19.71 -6.01
CA ASP A 661 -39.31 -19.09 -6.13
C ASP A 661 -39.33 -17.81 -6.98
N ILE A 662 -40.14 -17.78 -8.05
CA ILE A 662 -40.35 -16.58 -8.86
C ILE A 662 -41.02 -15.48 -8.03
N ALA A 663 -42.03 -15.82 -7.21
CA ALA A 663 -42.67 -14.86 -6.30
C ALA A 663 -41.73 -14.37 -5.18
N GLU A 664 -40.85 -15.23 -4.63
CA GLU A 664 -39.78 -14.82 -3.70
C GLU A 664 -38.84 -13.81 -4.38
N MET A 665 -38.36 -14.10 -5.58
CA MET A 665 -37.47 -13.20 -6.34
C MET A 665 -38.18 -11.93 -6.85
N GLN A 666 -39.49 -11.96 -7.11
CA GLN A 666 -40.27 -10.77 -7.40
C GLN A 666 -40.37 -9.86 -6.17
N LYS A 667 -40.66 -10.44 -4.99
CA LYS A 667 -40.67 -9.68 -3.74
C LYS A 667 -39.28 -9.08 -3.42
N GLU A 668 -38.21 -9.86 -3.57
CA GLU A 668 -36.83 -9.35 -3.45
C GLU A 668 -36.55 -8.20 -4.43
N LYS A 669 -37.00 -8.31 -5.70
CA LYS A 669 -36.86 -7.27 -6.73
C LYS A 669 -37.63 -6.01 -6.38
N GLU A 670 -38.87 -6.14 -5.89
CA GLU A 670 -39.68 -5.00 -5.47
C GLU A 670 -39.11 -4.31 -4.23
N GLU A 671 -38.61 -5.07 -3.24
CA GLU A 671 -37.93 -4.51 -2.07
C GLU A 671 -36.62 -3.81 -2.45
N ALA A 672 -35.83 -4.39 -3.35
CA ALA A 672 -34.62 -3.79 -3.92
C ALA A 672 -34.89 -2.64 -4.92
N MET A 673 -36.15 -2.39 -5.29
CA MET A 673 -36.59 -1.18 -6.00
C MET A 673 -37.13 -0.11 -5.03
N LYS A 674 -37.69 -0.52 -3.88
CA LYS A 674 -38.13 0.37 -2.80
C LYS A 674 -36.93 0.96 -2.04
N GLU A 675 -35.87 0.18 -1.81
CA GLU A 675 -34.57 0.69 -1.35
C GLU A 675 -33.71 1.17 -2.54
N SER A 676 -33.40 2.47 -2.62
CA SER A 676 -32.42 2.95 -3.60
C SER A 676 -31.01 2.41 -3.26
N LYS A 677 -30.29 1.90 -4.28
CA LYS A 677 -28.90 1.40 -4.11
C LYS A 677 -28.01 2.51 -3.51
N VAL A 678 -27.51 2.27 -2.30
CA VAL A 678 -26.77 3.29 -1.54
C VAL A 678 -25.32 3.32 -2.02
N SER A 679 -24.88 4.45 -2.58
CA SER A 679 -23.47 4.61 -2.97
C SER A 679 -22.55 4.61 -1.74
N LEU A 680 -21.29 4.20 -1.92
CA LEU A 680 -20.23 4.24 -0.89
C LEU A 680 -20.19 5.58 -0.13
N LEU A 681 -20.36 6.68 -0.86
CA LEU A 681 -20.38 8.04 -0.33
C LEU A 681 -21.62 8.34 0.54
N GLN A 682 -22.80 7.89 0.12
CA GLN A 682 -24.03 7.99 0.92
C GLN A 682 -23.97 7.09 2.16
N LEU A 683 -23.35 5.91 2.06
CA LEU A 683 -23.17 4.99 3.18
C LEU A 683 -22.30 5.60 4.29
N ILE A 684 -21.18 6.23 3.90
CA ILE A 684 -20.26 6.92 4.83
C ILE A 684 -20.91 8.18 5.44
N ARG A 685 -21.72 8.92 4.66
CA ARG A 685 -22.34 10.17 5.10
C ARG A 685 -23.63 10.01 5.92
N SER A 686 -24.42 8.98 5.64
CA SER A 686 -25.75 8.81 6.25
C SER A 686 -25.65 8.61 7.77
N PRO A 687 -26.31 9.46 8.59
CA PRO A 687 -26.35 9.26 10.04
C PRO A 687 -26.93 7.92 10.48
N SER A 688 -27.77 7.30 9.65
CA SER A 688 -28.38 5.98 9.91
C SER A 688 -27.40 4.83 9.67
N TYR A 689 -26.53 4.94 8.65
CA TYR A 689 -25.59 3.88 8.28
C TYR A 689 -24.22 4.01 8.95
N ARG A 690 -23.86 5.21 9.43
CA ARG A 690 -22.53 5.49 9.99
C ARG A 690 -22.18 4.66 11.24
N GLN A 691 -23.14 4.35 12.12
CA GLN A 691 -22.88 3.48 13.29
C GLN A 691 -22.70 2.00 12.88
N PRO A 692 -23.62 1.36 12.14
CA PRO A 692 -23.40 0.03 11.56
C PRO A 692 -22.08 -0.09 10.80
N LEU A 693 -21.73 0.92 9.98
CA LEU A 693 -20.50 0.93 9.19
C LEU A 693 -19.25 1.05 10.07
N PHE A 694 -19.29 1.91 11.11
CA PHE A 694 -18.17 2.03 12.05
C PHE A 694 -17.93 0.72 12.81
N VAL A 695 -18.99 0.04 13.26
CA VAL A 695 -18.86 -1.26 13.93
C VAL A 695 -18.37 -2.34 12.95
N ALA A 696 -18.90 -2.39 11.73
CA ALA A 696 -18.42 -3.30 10.66
C ALA A 696 -16.92 -3.15 10.39
N LEU A 697 -16.44 -1.92 10.20
CA LEU A 697 -15.02 -1.64 9.95
C LEU A 697 -14.14 -2.01 11.16
N MET A 698 -14.60 -1.74 12.39
CA MET A 698 -13.88 -2.12 13.61
C MET A 698 -13.80 -3.64 13.81
N LEU A 699 -14.80 -4.41 13.38
CA LEU A 699 -14.73 -5.88 13.40
C LEU A 699 -13.65 -6.40 12.44
N HIS A 700 -13.59 -5.90 11.21
CA HIS A 700 -12.54 -6.29 10.24
C HIS A 700 -11.14 -5.78 10.62
N LEU A 701 -11.03 -4.63 11.30
CA LEU A 701 -9.79 -4.19 11.92
C LEU A 701 -9.36 -5.18 13.01
N SER A 702 -10.26 -5.54 13.94
CA SER A 702 -9.96 -6.45 15.05
C SER A 702 -9.58 -7.86 14.62
N GLN A 703 -10.12 -8.34 13.49
CA GLN A 703 -9.72 -9.60 12.88
C GLN A 703 -8.24 -9.60 12.46
N GLN A 704 -7.78 -8.51 11.84
CA GLN A 704 -6.45 -8.42 11.22
C GLN A 704 -5.37 -7.94 12.20
N PHE A 705 -5.66 -6.86 12.94
CA PHE A 705 -4.83 -6.35 14.04
C PHE A 705 -4.88 -7.25 15.30
N SER A 706 -5.54 -8.40 15.24
CA SER A 706 -5.36 -9.47 16.22
C SER A 706 -3.92 -10.00 16.27
N GLY A 707 -3.18 -9.92 15.14
CA GLY A 707 -1.87 -10.58 14.96
C GLY A 707 -1.94 -11.97 14.33
N VAL A 708 -3.13 -12.47 13.98
CA VAL A 708 -3.29 -13.82 13.41
C VAL A 708 -2.50 -14.05 12.12
N ASN A 709 -2.40 -13.03 11.26
CA ASN A 709 -1.61 -13.14 10.02
C ASN A 709 -0.11 -13.13 10.29
N ALA A 710 0.37 -12.53 11.39
CA ALA A 710 1.76 -12.68 11.79
C ALA A 710 2.06 -14.15 12.12
N ILE A 711 1.14 -14.85 12.79
CA ILE A 711 1.25 -16.30 13.00
C ILE A 711 1.12 -17.06 11.67
N PHE A 712 0.13 -16.81 10.81
CA PHE A 712 0.03 -17.57 9.55
C PHE A 712 1.18 -17.33 8.56
N TYR A 713 1.81 -16.15 8.56
CA TYR A 713 2.93 -15.83 7.66
C TYR A 713 4.31 -16.17 8.25
N TYR A 714 4.48 -16.09 9.57
CA TYR A 714 5.79 -16.22 10.23
C TYR A 714 5.84 -17.33 11.30
N SER A 715 4.80 -18.15 11.48
CA SER A 715 4.75 -19.26 12.47
C SER A 715 6.00 -20.14 12.46
N THR A 716 6.49 -20.55 11.29
CA THR A 716 7.72 -21.37 11.20
C THR A 716 8.94 -20.63 11.77
N ALA A 717 9.04 -19.32 11.60
CA ALA A 717 10.10 -18.51 12.22
C ALA A 717 9.87 -18.35 13.74
N ILE A 718 8.64 -18.06 14.16
CA ILE A 718 8.26 -17.94 15.59
C ILE A 718 8.55 -19.26 16.34
N PHE A 719 8.21 -20.41 15.76
CA PHE A 719 8.54 -21.74 16.30
C PHE A 719 10.05 -22.01 16.30
N THR A 720 10.80 -21.53 15.30
CA THR A 720 12.28 -21.59 15.30
C THR A 720 12.86 -20.80 16.48
N THR A 721 12.41 -19.55 16.67
CA THR A 721 12.77 -18.69 17.81
C THR A 721 12.35 -19.28 19.15
N ALA A 722 11.23 -20.01 19.19
CA ALA A 722 10.77 -20.75 20.36
C ALA A 722 11.55 -22.05 20.66
N GLY A 723 12.59 -22.38 19.88
CA GLY A 723 13.44 -23.56 20.09
C GLY A 723 12.80 -24.89 19.67
N VAL A 724 11.76 -24.88 18.83
CA VAL A 724 11.08 -26.09 18.36
C VAL A 724 11.99 -26.84 17.37
N GLY A 725 12.31 -28.11 17.69
CA GLY A 725 13.26 -28.90 16.89
C GLY A 725 12.84 -29.20 15.44
N GLN A 726 11.54 -29.15 15.12
CA GLN A 726 11.03 -29.26 13.74
C GLN A 726 9.87 -28.27 13.49
N PRO A 727 10.15 -26.98 13.24
CA PRO A 727 9.15 -25.90 13.18
C PRO A 727 8.03 -26.11 12.15
N VAL A 728 8.34 -26.71 10.99
CA VAL A 728 7.37 -26.87 9.88
C VAL A 728 6.19 -27.78 10.25
N TYR A 729 6.43 -28.86 11.00
CA TYR A 729 5.35 -29.75 11.45
C TYR A 729 4.47 -29.09 12.51
N ALA A 730 5.02 -28.20 13.35
CA ALA A 730 4.22 -27.38 14.25
C ALA A 730 3.31 -26.42 13.47
N THR A 731 3.83 -25.78 12.40
CA THR A 731 3.04 -24.96 11.47
C THR A 731 1.90 -25.74 10.80
N ILE A 732 2.11 -27.01 10.40
CA ILE A 732 1.03 -27.88 9.89
C ILE A 732 0.00 -28.20 10.99
N GLY A 733 0.45 -28.44 12.23
CA GLY A 733 -0.44 -28.62 13.38
C GLY A 733 -1.39 -27.43 13.58
N VAL A 734 -0.91 -26.20 13.33
CA VAL A 734 -1.75 -24.99 13.35
C VAL A 734 -2.82 -25.03 12.27
N GLY A 735 -2.50 -25.47 11.04
CA GLY A 735 -3.48 -25.63 9.95
C GLY A 735 -4.51 -26.73 10.19
N VAL A 736 -4.11 -27.83 10.83
CA VAL A 736 -5.02 -28.92 11.23
C VAL A 736 -6.01 -28.41 12.28
N ILE A 737 -5.51 -27.74 13.33
CA ILE A 737 -6.36 -27.16 14.40
C ILE A 737 -7.28 -26.09 13.84
N ASN A 738 -6.79 -25.22 12.94
CA ASN A 738 -7.62 -24.26 12.20
C ASN A 738 -8.78 -25.00 11.49
N THR A 739 -8.46 -25.94 10.60
CA THR A 739 -9.46 -26.64 9.78
C THR A 739 -10.54 -27.32 10.63
N ILE A 740 -10.15 -28.01 11.71
CA ILE A 740 -11.09 -28.66 12.63
C ILE A 740 -11.95 -27.62 13.37
N LEU A 741 -11.36 -26.55 13.89
CA LEU A 741 -12.12 -25.56 14.66
C LEU A 741 -12.99 -24.67 13.79
N THR A 742 -12.66 -24.45 12.51
CA THR A 742 -13.59 -23.86 11.53
C THR A 742 -14.82 -24.74 11.33
N MET A 743 -14.68 -26.06 11.17
CA MET A 743 -15.83 -26.98 11.10
C MET A 743 -16.69 -26.92 12.37
N VAL A 744 -16.06 -26.88 13.55
CA VAL A 744 -16.77 -26.74 14.84
C VAL A 744 -17.47 -25.39 14.96
N SER A 745 -16.83 -24.30 14.55
CA SER A 745 -17.37 -22.93 14.56
C SER A 745 -18.65 -22.83 13.74
N VAL A 746 -18.68 -23.44 12.55
CA VAL A 746 -19.88 -23.55 11.69
C VAL A 746 -21.06 -24.22 12.41
N LEU A 747 -20.81 -25.26 13.22
CA LEU A 747 -21.85 -25.97 13.96
C LEU A 747 -22.32 -25.24 15.23
N ILE A 748 -21.58 -24.22 15.68
CA ILE A 748 -21.84 -23.47 16.93
C ILE A 748 -22.34 -22.04 16.66
N VAL A 749 -22.03 -21.40 15.52
CA VAL A 749 -22.34 -19.98 15.25
C VAL A 749 -23.84 -19.64 15.33
N ASP A 750 -24.71 -20.54 14.85
CA ASP A 750 -26.17 -20.40 14.97
C ASP A 750 -26.71 -20.83 16.35
N LYS A 751 -25.93 -21.57 17.13
CA LYS A 751 -26.31 -22.00 18.49
C LYS A 751 -25.95 -20.96 19.56
N ALA A 752 -24.70 -20.49 19.60
CA ALA A 752 -24.18 -19.64 20.68
C ALA A 752 -24.40 -18.12 20.50
N GLY A 753 -24.64 -17.65 19.26
CA GLY A 753 -24.76 -16.22 18.94
C GLY A 753 -23.43 -15.57 18.55
N ARG A 754 -23.48 -14.60 17.65
CA ARG A 754 -22.28 -14.06 16.98
C ARG A 754 -21.44 -13.20 17.94
N ARG A 755 -22.08 -12.37 18.77
CA ARG A 755 -21.39 -11.45 19.69
C ARG A 755 -20.65 -12.21 20.79
N ASN A 756 -21.25 -13.28 21.30
CA ASN A 756 -20.66 -14.09 22.37
C ASN A 756 -19.40 -14.82 21.90
N LEU A 757 -19.46 -15.49 20.74
CA LEU A 757 -18.32 -16.18 20.15
C LEU A 757 -17.17 -15.22 19.79
N PHE A 758 -17.49 -14.04 19.26
CA PHE A 758 -16.48 -13.02 18.96
C PHE A 758 -15.75 -12.54 20.22
N LEU A 759 -16.48 -12.31 21.33
CA LEU A 759 -15.91 -11.93 22.62
C LEU A 759 -15.02 -13.03 23.21
N ILE A 760 -15.48 -14.30 23.18
CA ILE A 760 -14.70 -15.44 23.66
C ILE A 760 -13.40 -15.58 22.86
N GLY A 761 -13.48 -15.46 21.53
CA GLY A 761 -12.31 -15.51 20.65
C GLY A 761 -11.29 -14.40 20.94
N LEU A 762 -11.71 -13.12 20.94
CA LEU A 762 -10.80 -12.00 21.22
C LEU A 762 -10.16 -12.09 22.61
N ALA A 763 -10.94 -12.46 23.64
CA ALA A 763 -10.42 -12.62 25.00
C ALA A 763 -9.44 -13.79 25.12
N GLY A 764 -9.75 -14.94 24.51
CA GLY A 764 -8.87 -16.10 24.49
C GLY A 764 -7.56 -15.82 23.74
N MET A 765 -7.63 -15.17 22.57
CA MET A 765 -6.45 -14.69 21.83
C MET A 765 -5.61 -13.72 22.66
N CYS A 766 -6.24 -12.80 23.41
CA CYS A 766 -5.53 -11.85 24.28
C CYS A 766 -4.73 -12.57 25.37
N LEU A 767 -5.32 -13.58 26.04
CA LEU A 767 -4.64 -14.40 27.03
C LEU A 767 -3.48 -15.20 26.41
N CYS A 768 -3.69 -15.75 25.20
CA CYS A 768 -2.66 -16.48 24.48
C CYS A 768 -1.50 -15.58 24.02
N ALA A 769 -1.75 -14.31 23.67
CA ALA A 769 -0.70 -13.34 23.32
C ALA A 769 0.20 -12.98 24.52
N ILE A 770 -0.40 -12.85 25.72
CA ILE A 770 0.36 -12.71 26.97
C ILE A 770 1.16 -13.99 27.25
N MET A 771 0.55 -15.17 27.08
CA MET A 771 1.21 -16.47 27.28
C MET A 771 2.40 -16.69 26.32
N MET A 772 2.28 -16.32 25.04
CA MET A 772 3.39 -16.33 24.08
C MET A 772 4.53 -15.41 24.52
N THR A 773 4.22 -14.20 25.00
CA THR A 773 5.24 -13.26 25.51
C THR A 773 6.00 -13.88 26.68
N VAL A 774 5.29 -14.42 27.68
CA VAL A 774 5.91 -15.03 28.86
C VAL A 774 6.76 -16.24 28.48
N GLY A 775 6.25 -17.13 27.60
CA GLY A 775 6.99 -18.29 27.13
C GLY A 775 8.27 -17.94 26.37
N LEU A 776 8.22 -16.93 25.48
CA LEU A 776 9.39 -16.48 24.72
C LEU A 776 10.41 -15.67 25.56
N VAL A 777 9.98 -14.91 26.56
CA VAL A 777 10.89 -14.18 27.46
C VAL A 777 11.58 -15.11 28.44
N LEU A 778 10.90 -16.13 28.97
CA LEU A 778 11.47 -17.08 29.92
C LEU A 778 12.24 -18.25 29.28
N LEU A 779 12.21 -18.40 27.95
CA LEU A 779 12.85 -19.48 27.21
C LEU A 779 14.36 -19.63 27.48
N SER A 780 15.07 -18.51 27.63
CA SER A 780 16.51 -18.48 27.94
C SER A 780 16.84 -18.96 29.35
N THR A 781 15.86 -18.94 30.26
CA THR A 781 15.99 -19.42 31.66
C THR A 781 15.47 -20.84 31.81
N TYR A 782 14.43 -21.20 31.05
CA TYR A 782 13.71 -22.47 31.15
C TYR A 782 13.37 -23.01 29.74
N SER A 783 14.16 -23.97 29.26
CA SER A 783 14.00 -24.56 27.92
C SER A 783 12.62 -25.18 27.66
N TRP A 784 11.92 -25.62 28.70
CA TRP A 784 10.55 -26.17 28.61
C TRP A 784 9.47 -25.11 28.31
N MET A 785 9.79 -23.81 28.40
CA MET A 785 8.87 -22.73 28.00
C MET A 785 8.55 -22.76 26.49
N SER A 786 9.38 -23.43 25.69
CA SER A 786 9.08 -23.79 24.30
C SER A 786 7.70 -24.43 24.14
N TYR A 787 7.33 -25.37 25.02
CA TYR A 787 6.01 -26.01 25.02
C TYR A 787 4.86 -25.05 25.39
N ILE A 788 5.10 -24.07 26.28
CA ILE A 788 4.12 -23.01 26.57
C ILE A 788 3.91 -22.14 25.33
N SER A 789 4.98 -21.69 24.68
CA SER A 789 4.90 -20.91 23.44
C SER A 789 4.17 -21.66 22.32
N MET A 790 4.43 -22.96 22.16
CA MET A 790 3.70 -23.82 21.20
C MET A 790 2.20 -23.93 21.54
N THR A 791 1.88 -24.23 22.80
CA THR A 791 0.49 -24.38 23.26
C THR A 791 -0.28 -23.06 23.11
N ALA A 792 0.37 -21.94 23.41
CA ALA A 792 -0.21 -20.60 23.24
C ALA A 792 -0.54 -20.29 21.77
N ILE A 793 0.32 -20.67 20.80
CA ILE A 793 0.05 -20.49 19.37
C ILE A 793 -1.14 -21.36 18.92
N PHE A 794 -1.20 -22.63 19.33
CA PHE A 794 -2.32 -23.51 19.00
C PHE A 794 -3.66 -23.01 19.59
N LEU A 795 -3.66 -22.56 20.85
CA LEU A 795 -4.84 -21.98 21.49
C LEU A 795 -5.24 -20.64 20.87
N PHE A 796 -4.28 -19.78 20.50
CA PHE A 796 -4.55 -18.51 19.83
C PHE A 796 -5.31 -18.71 18.52
N VAL A 797 -4.86 -19.64 17.66
CA VAL A 797 -5.54 -19.95 16.39
C VAL A 797 -6.86 -20.69 16.63
N SER A 798 -6.97 -21.50 17.70
CA SER A 798 -8.24 -22.10 18.13
C SER A 798 -9.28 -21.02 18.45
N PHE A 799 -8.93 -20.03 19.27
CA PHE A 799 -9.82 -18.93 19.64
C PHE A 799 -10.16 -18.01 18.46
N PHE A 800 -9.27 -17.88 17.47
CA PHE A 800 -9.54 -17.14 16.25
C PHE A 800 -10.68 -17.74 15.41
N GLU A 801 -10.61 -19.03 15.06
CA GLU A 801 -11.64 -19.66 14.20
C GLU A 801 -12.99 -19.82 14.91
N ILE A 802 -13.01 -19.92 16.25
CA ILE A 802 -14.24 -19.91 17.07
C ILE A 802 -15.02 -18.59 16.91
N GLY A 803 -14.38 -17.46 16.58
CA GLY A 803 -15.07 -16.18 16.45
C GLY A 803 -14.45 -15.20 15.44
N PRO A 804 -13.30 -14.56 15.75
CA PRO A 804 -12.71 -13.51 14.92
C PRO A 804 -12.44 -13.84 13.44
N GLY A 805 -12.26 -15.11 13.08
CA GLY A 805 -12.15 -15.58 11.69
C GLY A 805 -13.44 -15.42 10.87
N PRO A 806 -14.48 -16.24 11.13
CA PRO A 806 -15.70 -16.24 10.31
C PRO A 806 -16.61 -15.02 10.54
N ILE A 807 -16.75 -14.55 11.78
CA ILE A 807 -17.89 -13.71 12.19
C ILE A 807 -17.95 -12.31 11.52
N PRO A 808 -16.84 -11.57 11.27
CA PRO A 808 -16.91 -10.25 10.62
C PRO A 808 -17.64 -10.29 9.28
N TRP A 809 -17.30 -11.27 8.43
CA TRP A 809 -17.88 -11.44 7.10
C TRP A 809 -19.39 -11.69 7.13
N PHE A 810 -19.88 -12.47 8.10
CA PHE A 810 -21.32 -12.69 8.29
C PHE A 810 -22.02 -11.45 8.88
N ILE A 811 -21.45 -10.82 9.91
CA ILE A 811 -22.07 -9.66 10.56
C ILE A 811 -22.26 -8.48 9.60
N VAL A 812 -21.35 -8.23 8.65
CA VAL A 812 -21.55 -7.15 7.66
C VAL A 812 -22.72 -7.44 6.71
N ALA A 813 -23.05 -8.70 6.44
CA ALA A 813 -24.27 -9.06 5.72
C ALA A 813 -25.53 -8.87 6.58
N GLU A 814 -25.45 -9.16 7.89
CA GLU A 814 -26.55 -9.04 8.88
C GLU A 814 -26.84 -7.58 9.31
N PHE A 815 -25.84 -6.69 9.31
CA PHE A 815 -25.98 -5.27 9.70
C PHE A 815 -26.68 -4.37 8.67
N PHE A 816 -26.79 -4.80 7.41
CA PHE A 816 -27.22 -3.95 6.31
C PHE A 816 -28.33 -4.60 5.47
N SER A 817 -29.35 -3.82 5.13
CA SER A 817 -30.40 -4.18 4.16
C SER A 817 -29.87 -4.23 2.71
N GLN A 818 -30.72 -4.61 1.75
CA GLN A 818 -30.27 -4.99 0.41
C GLN A 818 -29.62 -3.83 -0.37
N GLY A 819 -30.17 -2.61 -0.25
CA GLY A 819 -29.65 -1.40 -0.89
C GLY A 819 -28.21 -1.03 -0.45
N PRO A 820 -27.89 -0.95 0.86
CA PRO A 820 -26.55 -0.62 1.35
C PRO A 820 -25.54 -1.78 1.43
N ARG A 821 -25.97 -3.04 1.58
CA ARG A 821 -25.07 -4.18 1.86
C ARG A 821 -23.90 -4.35 0.88
N PRO A 822 -24.03 -4.21 -0.46
CA PRO A 822 -22.89 -4.34 -1.37
C PRO A 822 -21.82 -3.26 -1.16
N ALA A 823 -22.23 -2.03 -0.84
CA ALA A 823 -21.31 -0.94 -0.53
C ALA A 823 -20.64 -1.12 0.84
N ALA A 824 -21.35 -1.69 1.81
CA ALA A 824 -20.80 -2.04 3.12
C ALA A 824 -19.73 -3.14 3.01
N LEU A 825 -20.03 -4.22 2.30
CA LEU A 825 -19.10 -5.34 2.06
C LEU A 825 -17.83 -4.89 1.31
N ALA A 826 -17.96 -3.98 0.32
CA ALA A 826 -16.78 -3.44 -0.39
C ALA A 826 -15.86 -2.61 0.53
N LEU A 827 -16.42 -1.76 1.40
CA LEU A 827 -15.62 -1.00 2.39
C LEU A 827 -15.02 -1.89 3.48
N ALA A 828 -15.80 -2.87 3.96
CA ALA A 828 -15.38 -3.85 4.95
C ALA A 828 -14.23 -4.73 4.43
N GLY A 829 -14.37 -5.27 3.21
CA GLY A 829 -13.33 -6.06 2.53
C GLY A 829 -12.07 -5.22 2.26
N CYS A 830 -12.21 -4.00 1.74
CA CYS A 830 -11.08 -3.08 1.59
C CYS A 830 -10.35 -2.86 2.91
N CYS A 831 -11.08 -2.49 3.97
CA CYS A 831 -10.51 -2.26 5.31
C CYS A 831 -9.79 -3.49 5.86
N ASN A 832 -10.34 -4.68 5.64
CA ASN A 832 -9.70 -5.95 5.99
C ASN A 832 -8.38 -6.16 5.23
N TRP A 833 -8.38 -5.96 3.91
CA TRP A 833 -7.18 -6.09 3.09
C TRP A 833 -6.11 -5.01 3.37
N THR A 834 -6.49 -3.75 3.62
CA THR A 834 -5.56 -2.70 4.06
C THR A 834 -4.93 -3.04 5.41
N SER A 835 -5.72 -3.58 6.35
CA SER A 835 -5.22 -3.99 7.67
C SER A 835 -4.27 -5.18 7.57
N ASN A 836 -4.58 -6.14 6.69
CA ASN A 836 -3.69 -7.25 6.37
C ASN A 836 -2.36 -6.76 5.78
N PHE A 837 -2.41 -5.83 4.81
CA PHE A 837 -1.21 -5.21 4.24
C PHE A 837 -0.32 -4.55 5.32
N ILE A 838 -0.91 -3.79 6.25
CA ILE A 838 -0.16 -3.14 7.35
C ILE A 838 0.52 -4.20 8.24
N ILE A 839 -0.18 -5.26 8.63
CA ILE A 839 0.42 -6.32 9.46
C ILE A 839 1.52 -7.07 8.69
N GLY A 840 1.28 -7.50 7.45
CA GLY A 840 2.27 -8.21 6.65
C GLY A 840 3.54 -7.38 6.36
N MET A 841 3.39 -6.05 6.19
CA MET A 841 4.52 -5.20 5.83
C MET A 841 5.29 -4.72 7.08
N CYS A 842 4.60 -4.42 8.18
CA CYS A 842 5.23 -3.86 9.36
C CYS A 842 5.69 -4.92 10.38
N PHE A 843 5.09 -6.12 10.43
CA PHE A 843 5.38 -7.09 11.49
C PHE A 843 6.88 -7.44 11.63
N PRO A 844 7.64 -7.77 10.57
CA PRO A 844 9.07 -8.12 10.72
C PRO A 844 9.94 -6.97 11.27
N TYR A 845 9.59 -5.72 10.97
CA TYR A 845 10.29 -4.55 11.52
C TYR A 845 9.93 -4.31 12.99
N ILE A 846 8.68 -4.56 13.38
CA ILE A 846 8.24 -4.45 14.78
C ILE A 846 8.81 -5.62 15.61
N GLU A 847 8.86 -6.83 15.05
CA GLU A 847 9.51 -8.00 15.65
C GLU A 847 11.01 -7.75 15.87
N ALA A 848 11.72 -7.18 14.89
CA ALA A 848 13.13 -6.81 15.04
C ALA A 848 13.38 -5.74 16.12
N LEU A 849 12.41 -4.83 16.36
CA LEU A 849 12.52 -3.77 17.38
C LEU A 849 12.07 -4.21 18.79
N CYS A 850 11.09 -5.12 18.88
CA CYS A 850 10.48 -5.51 20.15
C CYS A 850 10.85 -6.92 20.63
N GLY A 851 11.41 -7.77 19.76
CA GLY A 851 11.68 -9.18 20.03
C GLY A 851 10.43 -9.90 20.57
N SER A 852 10.62 -10.71 21.62
CA SER A 852 9.56 -11.45 22.31
C SER A 852 8.37 -10.60 22.77
N TYR A 853 8.54 -9.29 22.96
CA TYR A 853 7.47 -8.38 23.41
C TYR A 853 6.48 -7.96 22.31
N VAL A 854 6.72 -8.32 21.04
CA VAL A 854 5.80 -7.97 19.92
C VAL A 854 4.36 -8.42 20.18
N PHE A 855 4.15 -9.55 20.86
CA PHE A 855 2.82 -10.07 21.19
C PHE A 855 2.07 -9.25 22.25
N ILE A 856 2.73 -8.40 23.03
CA ILE A 856 2.06 -7.43 23.92
C ILE A 856 1.31 -6.36 23.12
N ILE A 857 1.83 -5.96 21.96
CA ILE A 857 1.16 -5.00 21.07
C ILE A 857 -0.18 -5.60 20.58
N PHE A 858 -0.17 -6.88 20.19
CA PHE A 858 -1.39 -7.62 19.87
C PHE A 858 -2.32 -7.79 21.08
N ALA A 859 -1.79 -8.12 22.27
CA ALA A 859 -2.60 -8.25 23.48
C ALA A 859 -3.35 -6.94 23.85
N VAL A 860 -2.66 -5.78 23.78
CA VAL A 860 -3.26 -4.47 24.04
C VAL A 860 -4.36 -4.14 23.01
N MET A 861 -4.12 -4.42 21.73
CA MET A 861 -5.14 -4.24 20.68
C MET A 861 -6.34 -5.17 20.88
N LEU A 862 -6.11 -6.47 21.12
CA LEU A 862 -7.14 -7.48 21.39
C LEU A 862 -7.99 -7.12 22.61
N PHE A 863 -7.39 -6.61 23.69
CA PHE A 863 -8.12 -6.09 24.85
C PHE A 863 -9.01 -4.90 24.48
N GLY A 864 -8.47 -3.91 23.75
CA GLY A 864 -9.24 -2.78 23.22
C GLY A 864 -10.41 -3.18 22.34
N PHE A 865 -10.21 -4.15 21.44
CA PHE A 865 -11.26 -4.70 20.58
C PHE A 865 -12.29 -5.55 21.36
N THR A 866 -11.88 -6.23 22.44
CA THR A 866 -12.79 -6.95 23.33
C THR A 866 -13.74 -5.98 24.04
N LEU A 867 -13.19 -4.89 24.62
CA LEU A 867 -14.00 -3.82 25.22
C LEU A 867 -14.92 -3.15 24.19
N PHE A 868 -14.40 -2.82 23.00
CA PHE A 868 -15.19 -2.26 21.91
C PHE A 868 -16.38 -3.18 21.55
N THR A 869 -16.12 -4.47 21.36
CA THR A 869 -17.14 -5.48 21.05
C THR A 869 -18.20 -5.54 22.14
N TYR A 870 -17.76 -5.58 23.41
CA TYR A 870 -18.66 -5.66 24.55
C TYR A 870 -19.64 -4.48 24.59
N PHE A 871 -19.15 -3.24 24.39
CA PHE A 871 -19.99 -2.05 24.47
C PHE A 871 -20.73 -1.68 23.17
N ARG A 872 -20.19 -1.98 21.98
CA ARG A 872 -20.68 -1.42 20.70
C ARG A 872 -21.28 -2.43 19.73
N VAL A 873 -20.91 -3.70 19.78
CA VAL A 873 -21.48 -4.73 18.88
C VAL A 873 -22.83 -5.21 19.43
N PRO A 874 -23.93 -5.15 18.67
CA PRO A 874 -25.18 -5.82 19.03
C PRO A 874 -25.13 -7.32 18.68
N GLU A 875 -25.92 -8.15 19.37
CA GLU A 875 -26.16 -9.52 18.93
C GLU A 875 -27.19 -9.52 17.78
N THR A 876 -26.89 -10.27 16.72
CA THR A 876 -27.65 -10.35 15.45
C THR A 876 -28.41 -11.67 15.31
N LYS A 877 -28.01 -12.74 16.02
CA LYS A 877 -28.67 -14.06 15.97
C LYS A 877 -30.18 -13.94 16.16
N GLY A 878 -30.94 -14.47 15.19
CA GLY A 878 -32.40 -14.60 15.28
C GLY A 878 -33.18 -13.29 15.10
N LYS A 879 -32.55 -12.21 14.66
CA LYS A 879 -33.19 -10.89 14.47
C LYS A 879 -33.34 -10.51 13.01
N THR A 880 -34.34 -9.70 12.73
CA THR A 880 -34.54 -9.02 11.46
C THR A 880 -33.61 -7.81 11.30
N PHE A 881 -33.40 -7.38 10.06
CA PHE A 881 -32.64 -6.16 9.75
C PHE A 881 -33.19 -4.92 10.46
N GLU A 882 -34.51 -4.83 10.64
CA GLU A 882 -35.14 -3.65 11.24
C GLU A 882 -35.01 -3.62 12.77
N GLU A 883 -34.93 -4.78 13.44
CA GLU A 883 -34.58 -4.89 14.86
C GLU A 883 -33.10 -4.57 15.12
N ILE A 884 -32.20 -4.99 14.22
CA ILE A 884 -30.77 -4.64 14.29
C ILE A 884 -30.61 -3.13 14.08
N SER A 885 -31.29 -2.57 13.07
CA SER A 885 -31.37 -1.13 12.78
C SER A 885 -31.97 -0.34 13.94
N SER A 886 -33.05 -0.84 14.57
CA SER A 886 -33.68 -0.18 15.72
C SER A 886 -32.80 -0.19 16.96
N GLU A 887 -32.02 -1.24 17.23
CA GLU A 887 -31.03 -1.28 18.32
C GLU A 887 -29.89 -0.27 18.10
N PHE A 888 -29.38 -0.14 16.87
CA PHE A 888 -28.41 0.92 16.53
C PHE A 888 -28.99 2.33 16.70
N ARG A 889 -30.28 2.55 16.38
CA ARG A 889 -30.97 3.82 16.59
C ARG A 889 -31.24 4.07 18.08
N ARG A 890 -31.69 3.07 18.85
CA ARG A 890 -31.96 3.16 20.29
C ARG A 890 -30.71 3.58 21.08
N ARG A 891 -29.55 2.98 20.76
CA ARG A 891 -28.25 3.36 21.35
C ARG A 891 -27.78 4.77 21.02
N ARG A 892 -28.39 5.46 20.05
CA ARG A 892 -28.10 6.89 19.73
C ARG A 892 -28.88 7.87 20.62
N HIS A 893 -29.96 7.43 21.26
CA HIS A 893 -30.88 8.27 22.04
C HIS A 893 -30.91 7.97 23.54
N ALA A 894 -30.12 7.00 24.02
CA ALA A 894 -30.01 6.68 25.44
C ALA A 894 -29.28 7.79 26.23
N PRO A 895 -29.89 8.38 27.28
CA PRO A 895 -29.19 9.23 28.25
C PRO A 895 -28.18 8.41 29.09
N PRO A 896 -27.25 9.07 29.82
CA PRO A 896 -26.34 8.37 30.72
C PRO A 896 -27.08 7.73 31.90
N SER A 897 -27.24 6.41 31.84
CA SER A 897 -27.50 5.47 32.96
C SER A 897 -28.53 5.87 34.03
N GLY A 898 -29.78 5.45 33.81
CA GLY A 898 -30.74 5.16 34.89
C GLY A 898 -30.94 3.64 35.09
N PRO A 899 -31.55 3.18 36.20
CA PRO A 899 -31.74 1.74 36.47
C PRO A 899 -32.62 1.01 35.44
N LYS A 900 -32.36 -0.29 35.23
CA LYS A 900 -33.00 -1.14 34.22
C LYS A 900 -34.38 -1.69 34.63
N THR A 901 -35.29 -0.87 35.14
CA THR A 901 -36.59 -1.35 35.66
C THR A 901 -37.76 -1.17 34.68
N ALA A 902 -37.64 -0.32 33.65
CA ALA A 902 -38.77 0.05 32.80
C ALA A 902 -39.07 -0.93 31.64
N THR A 903 -38.10 -1.75 31.21
CA THR A 903 -38.18 -2.49 29.93
C THR A 903 -38.82 -3.88 30.04
N GLU A 904 -39.17 -4.34 31.24
CA GLU A 904 -39.80 -5.66 31.44
C GLU A 904 -41.34 -5.60 31.44
N LEU A 905 -41.97 -4.46 31.78
CA LEU A 905 -43.43 -4.30 31.72
C LEU A 905 -43.95 -4.26 30.26
N GLU A 906 -43.32 -3.50 29.36
CA GLU A 906 -43.73 -3.41 27.94
C GLU A 906 -43.66 -4.76 27.19
N LEU A 907 -42.93 -5.74 27.74
CA LEU A 907 -42.86 -7.11 27.20
C LEU A 907 -43.96 -8.03 27.77
N LEU A 908 -44.50 -7.74 28.95
CA LEU A 908 -45.58 -8.51 29.56
C LEU A 908 -46.95 -8.14 28.98
N GLU A 909 -47.22 -6.85 28.75
CA GLU A 909 -48.50 -6.39 28.14
C GLU A 909 -48.76 -6.92 26.73
N ARG A 910 -47.75 -7.49 26.05
CA ARG A 910 -47.87 -8.15 24.74
C ARG A 910 -48.02 -9.68 24.81
N SER A 911 -48.16 -10.24 26.02
CA SER A 911 -48.23 -11.69 26.24
C SER A 911 -49.64 -12.20 26.60
N THR A 912 -50.61 -11.31 26.79
CA THR A 912 -51.97 -11.61 27.25
C THR A 912 -53.02 -11.38 26.15
N ASP A 913 -52.98 -12.20 25.11
CA ASP A 913 -54.09 -12.44 24.16
C ASP A 913 -54.22 -13.96 23.97
N ALA A 914 -54.99 -14.61 24.85
CA ALA A 914 -55.31 -16.04 24.86
C ALA A 914 -56.63 -16.29 25.61
#